data_AF-A0AAJ4K7Z3-F1
#
_entry.id   AF-A0AAJ4K7Z3-F1
#
_cell.length_a   1.000
_cell.length_b   1.000
_cell.length_c   1.000
_cell.angle_alpha   90.00
_cell.angle_beta   90.00
_cell.angle_gamma   90.00
#
_symmetry.space_group_name_H-M   'P 1'
#
loop_
_entity.id
_entity.type
_entity.pdbx_description
1 polymer ?
#
loop_
_entity_poly.entity_id
_entity_poly.type
_entity_poly.pdbx_seq_one_letter_code
_entity_poly.pdbx_strand_id
1 'polypeptide(L)'
;MSIFNEAITLYRKKDYAQALQMFELAGEHYGKHLVEVNIHMCRKALGANFLENKAKISLSISKVDVTMDAATKLMLANENLITINDSERLELLNEYRDSTSRKSEDAAVRTVNPIPTDWPKDLVLPPLAEGTNDYKWNANRKKRLGIIESAKAGLSVIIPTFNRAKILDITLACLLNQKTDCPYEVIVVDDGSREQIVDIVKKYEKTLDIKYIRHPDDGFRVSTVRNFGLNIAKYDFVAFLDCDMAPCPTWIQSYMEILLDDNDIALIGPRKYIDTSSIPVERFLNDAHFIDTLPEVMTNNLVAGKIVKDISVDWRLEHFKKSDNLRLCDSPFRYFAAGNIAFAKKWIIKTGGFDENFENWGGEDVEFGYRLYREGCFFRSVIPAMAYHQEPPGKENETDRAAGKAVTQHQMKSRIPYFYRKPLKIEDAQINKKPLVSIYIPAYNCRDSIVRCVTSALNQTIVDLEVCICDDGSTDDTLSIIQSYYGHHPRVKIVSKENGGIGSASNSSVNICNGYYIGQLDSDDYLEPDAVELCLKEFLSDKNLSCVYTTYRNVNPDGTLHSDGYNWPIYSREKLMTAMIAHHFRMFTIRAWKLTKGFNEKITNAVDYDMYLKLSEVGQFKHINKICYNRVLHGNNTSIRKIGEQKENHFIVVGGSFERLGIKSHKYLPVNINDPACRKYKFETDF
;
A
#
# COMPACT_ATOMS: atom_id res chain seq x y z
N MET A 1 26.99 -13.89 -2.71
CA MET A 1 27.72 -13.27 -1.58
C MET A 1 26.99 -11.97 -1.22
N SER A 2 26.95 -11.56 0.05
CA SER A 2 26.26 -10.32 0.45
C SER A 2 26.90 -9.10 -0.24
N ILE A 3 26.07 -8.20 -0.79
CA ILE A 3 26.49 -6.96 -1.48
C ILE A 3 27.49 -6.16 -0.63
N PHE A 4 27.31 -6.17 0.70
CA PHE A 4 28.25 -5.55 1.64
C PHE A 4 29.64 -6.19 1.64
N ASN A 5 29.71 -7.52 1.61
CA ASN A 5 30.99 -8.24 1.61
C ASN A 5 31.74 -8.01 0.30
N GLU A 6 31.01 -7.91 -0.81
CA GLU A 6 31.57 -7.59 -2.12
C GLU A 6 32.07 -6.14 -2.17
N ALA A 7 31.27 -5.17 -1.68
CA ALA A 7 31.66 -3.76 -1.56
C ALA A 7 32.93 -3.59 -0.71
N ILE A 8 33.01 -4.26 0.45
CA ILE A 8 34.18 -4.24 1.33
C ILE A 8 35.40 -4.88 0.66
N THR A 9 35.19 -5.96 -0.11
CA THR A 9 36.28 -6.64 -0.84
C THR A 9 36.86 -5.73 -1.93
N LEU A 10 36.01 -5.07 -2.71
CA LEU A 10 36.41 -4.09 -3.73
C LEU A 10 37.14 -2.90 -3.10
N TYR A 11 36.63 -2.39 -1.97
CA TYR A 11 37.28 -1.32 -1.22
C TYR A 11 38.69 -1.70 -0.76
N ARG A 12 38.86 -2.91 -0.20
CA ARG A 12 40.18 -3.42 0.22
C ARG A 12 41.14 -3.63 -0.94
N LYS A 13 40.63 -3.95 -2.14
CA LYS A 13 41.40 -4.01 -3.38
C LYS A 13 41.71 -2.64 -3.98
N LYS A 14 41.27 -1.55 -3.34
CA LYS A 14 41.41 -0.16 -3.80
C LYS A 14 40.66 0.15 -5.10
N ASP A 15 39.68 -0.67 -5.48
CA ASP A 15 38.73 -0.35 -6.55
C ASP A 15 37.59 0.50 -5.98
N TYR A 16 37.90 1.76 -5.70
CA TYR A 16 36.98 2.66 -5.00
C TYR A 16 35.76 3.03 -5.86
N ALA A 17 35.84 2.93 -7.19
CA ALA A 17 34.74 3.25 -8.10
C ALA A 17 33.66 2.15 -8.04
N GLN A 18 34.04 0.88 -8.16
CA GLN A 18 33.09 -0.23 -8.03
C GLN A 18 32.63 -0.40 -6.57
N ALA A 19 33.53 -0.20 -5.59
CA ALA A 19 33.14 -0.22 -4.18
C ALA A 19 32.10 0.86 -3.86
N LEU A 20 32.25 2.07 -4.42
CA LEU A 20 31.26 3.15 -4.28
C LEU A 20 29.90 2.76 -4.83
N GLN A 21 29.84 2.18 -6.05
CA GLN A 21 28.59 1.71 -6.64
C GLN A 21 27.93 0.63 -5.80
N MET A 22 28.71 -0.33 -5.29
CA MET A 22 28.20 -1.41 -4.44
C MET A 22 27.74 -0.91 -3.07
N PHE A 23 28.40 0.10 -2.49
CA PHE A 23 27.91 0.74 -1.28
C PHE A 23 26.66 1.60 -1.53
N GLU A 24 26.56 2.31 -2.66
CA GLU A 24 25.34 3.04 -3.06
C GLU A 24 24.17 2.05 -3.24
N LEU A 25 24.38 0.93 -3.93
CA LEU A 25 23.40 -0.15 -4.09
C LEU A 25 23.01 -0.80 -2.74
N ALA A 26 23.99 -1.08 -1.87
CA ALA A 26 23.72 -1.59 -0.53
C ALA A 26 22.90 -0.57 0.31
N GLY A 27 23.13 0.74 0.12
CA GLY A 27 22.34 1.79 0.75
C GLY A 27 20.90 1.86 0.23
N GLU A 28 20.67 1.56 -1.05
CA GLU A 28 19.33 1.47 -1.64
C GLU A 28 18.57 0.24 -1.12
N HIS A 29 19.26 -0.89 -0.92
CA HIS A 29 18.65 -2.13 -0.43
C HIS A 29 18.46 -2.19 1.08
N TYR A 30 19.40 -1.66 1.86
CA TYR A 30 19.45 -1.85 3.32
C TYR A 30 19.33 -0.56 4.13
N GLY A 31 19.36 0.60 3.47
CA GLY A 31 19.27 1.92 4.09
C GLY A 31 20.57 2.72 3.99
N LYS A 32 20.46 3.97 3.53
CA LYS A 32 21.60 4.84 3.21
C LYS A 32 22.52 5.15 4.40
N HIS A 33 21.97 5.22 5.62
CA HIS A 33 22.73 5.48 6.84
C HIS A 33 23.78 4.39 7.15
N LEU A 34 23.55 3.14 6.72
CA LEU A 34 24.47 2.01 6.97
C LEU A 34 25.75 2.06 6.12
N VAL A 35 25.75 2.86 5.04
CA VAL A 35 26.83 2.91 4.05
C VAL A 35 27.42 4.29 3.87
N GLU A 36 26.89 5.31 4.56
CA GLU A 36 27.25 6.72 4.35
C GLU A 36 28.73 6.99 4.58
N VAL A 37 29.29 6.44 5.66
CA VAL A 37 30.73 6.54 5.96
C VAL A 37 31.56 5.85 4.86
N ASN A 38 31.11 4.69 4.37
CA ASN A 38 31.81 3.95 3.33
C ASN A 38 31.79 4.69 1.99
N ILE A 39 30.64 5.25 1.62
CA ILE A 39 30.46 6.11 0.45
C ILE A 39 31.37 7.34 0.55
N HIS A 40 31.41 8.00 1.72
CA HIS A 40 32.29 9.14 1.96
C HIS A 40 33.77 8.76 1.79
N MET A 41 34.19 7.62 2.36
CA MET A 41 35.56 7.12 2.22
C MET A 41 35.93 6.80 0.77
N CYS A 42 35.03 6.18 0.00
CA CYS A 42 35.26 5.94 -1.44
C CYS A 42 35.38 7.26 -2.22
N ARG A 43 34.48 8.22 -1.97
CA ARG A 43 34.51 9.54 -2.63
C ARG A 43 35.79 10.31 -2.31
N LYS A 44 36.25 10.27 -1.05
CA LYS A 44 37.52 10.87 -0.64
C LYS A 44 38.72 10.22 -1.33
N ALA A 45 38.70 8.90 -1.49
CA ALA A 45 39.77 8.15 -2.17
C ALA A 45 39.80 8.38 -3.70
N LEU A 46 38.65 8.67 -4.32
CA LEU A 46 38.53 8.97 -5.76
C LEU A 46 38.90 10.42 -6.13
N GLY A 47 38.95 11.33 -5.16
CA GLY A 47 39.35 12.74 -5.36
C GLY A 47 38.31 13.60 -6.09
N ALA A 48 38.54 14.92 -6.11
CA ALA A 48 37.60 15.92 -6.63
C ALA A 48 37.23 15.75 -8.12
N ASN A 49 38.14 15.18 -8.93
CA ASN A 49 37.93 14.97 -10.37
C ASN A 49 36.90 13.86 -10.71
N PHE A 50 36.50 13.03 -9.74
CA PHE A 50 35.47 12.01 -9.97
C PHE A 50 34.04 12.59 -9.94
N LEU A 51 33.81 13.67 -9.19
CA LEU A 51 32.51 14.35 -9.14
C LEU A 51 32.20 15.10 -10.45
N GLU A 52 33.22 15.68 -11.09
CA GLU A 52 33.08 16.30 -12.41
C GLU A 52 32.79 15.28 -13.52
N ASN A 53 33.34 14.06 -13.40
CA ASN A 53 32.98 12.97 -14.30
C ASN A 53 31.61 12.36 -13.99
N LYS A 54 31.13 12.34 -12.73
CA LYS A 54 29.74 11.90 -12.41
C LYS A 54 28.70 12.87 -12.98
N ALA A 55 28.99 14.18 -13.02
CA ALA A 55 28.15 15.19 -13.67
C ALA A 55 28.15 15.12 -15.21
N LYS A 56 29.19 14.52 -15.82
CA LYS A 56 29.25 14.20 -17.26
C LYS A 56 28.77 12.78 -17.61
N ILE A 57 28.64 11.91 -16.62
CA ILE A 57 28.22 10.50 -16.77
C ILE A 57 26.75 10.27 -16.37
N SER A 58 26.05 11.29 -15.83
CA SER A 58 24.58 11.32 -15.87
C SER A 58 24.12 11.84 -17.23
N LEU A 59 23.54 10.94 -18.04
CA LEU A 59 23.12 11.11 -19.45
C LEU A 59 24.24 10.96 -20.50
N SER A 60 24.98 9.86 -20.43
CA SER A 60 25.22 9.11 -21.67
C SER A 60 24.61 7.72 -21.50
N ILE A 61 23.32 7.63 -21.81
CA ILE A 61 22.69 6.36 -22.15
C ILE A 61 23.51 5.85 -23.34
N SER A 62 24.38 4.86 -23.10
CA SER A 62 24.95 4.09 -24.20
C SER A 62 23.76 3.59 -25.00
N LYS A 63 23.64 4.06 -26.25
CA LYS A 63 22.62 3.68 -27.22
C LYS A 63 22.58 2.16 -27.36
N VAL A 64 21.78 1.50 -26.52
CA VAL A 64 21.04 0.33 -26.96
C VAL A 64 19.74 0.93 -27.48
N ASP A 65 19.58 0.87 -28.79
CA ASP A 65 18.48 1.45 -29.55
C ASP A 65 17.21 0.64 -29.29
N VAL A 66 16.62 0.82 -28.11
CA VAL A 66 15.38 0.16 -27.71
C VAL A 66 14.25 1.16 -27.86
N THR A 67 13.40 0.93 -28.85
CA THR A 67 12.23 1.78 -29.13
C THR A 67 11.24 1.72 -27.97
N MET A 68 11.22 2.74 -27.10
CA MET A 68 10.16 2.94 -26.11
C MET A 68 8.81 3.15 -26.79
N ASP A 69 7.72 2.73 -26.14
CA ASP A 69 6.36 2.95 -26.63
C ASP A 69 6.00 4.45 -26.69
N ALA A 70 5.05 4.78 -27.56
CA ALA A 70 4.64 6.16 -27.81
C ALA A 70 4.15 6.88 -26.54
N ALA A 71 3.38 6.22 -25.69
CA ALA A 71 2.87 6.82 -24.45
C ALA A 71 4.02 7.18 -23.50
N THR A 72 4.99 6.28 -23.34
CA THR A 72 6.17 6.51 -22.50
C THR A 72 7.01 7.68 -23.01
N LYS A 73 7.27 7.77 -24.32
CA LYS A 73 7.99 8.91 -24.90
C LYS A 73 7.25 10.23 -24.67
N LEU A 74 5.93 10.25 -24.89
CA LEU A 74 5.10 11.43 -24.65
C LEU A 74 5.13 11.87 -23.18
N MET A 75 5.03 10.94 -22.22
CA MET A 75 5.10 11.26 -20.79
C MET A 75 6.47 11.82 -20.39
N LEU A 76 7.56 11.24 -20.89
CA LEU A 76 8.91 11.78 -20.66
C LEU A 76 9.06 13.19 -21.25
N ALA A 77 8.49 13.44 -22.43
CA ALA A 77 8.50 14.74 -23.06
C ALA A 77 7.63 15.78 -22.31
N ASN A 78 6.49 15.37 -21.75
CA ASN A 78 5.63 16.23 -20.91
C ASN A 78 6.36 16.66 -19.62
N GLU A 79 7.28 15.84 -19.11
CA GLU A 79 8.13 16.15 -17.95
C GLU A 79 9.43 16.90 -18.33
N ASN A 80 9.63 17.24 -19.61
CA ASN A 80 10.88 17.82 -20.13
C ASN A 80 12.13 16.97 -19.86
N LEU A 81 11.97 15.65 -19.72
CA LEU A 81 13.09 14.70 -19.55
C LEU A 81 13.72 14.33 -20.89
N ILE A 82 12.97 14.47 -21.98
CA ILE A 82 13.45 14.38 -23.36
C ILE A 82 12.91 15.56 -24.17
N THR A 83 13.61 15.94 -25.23
CA THR A 83 13.15 16.96 -26.17
C THR A 83 12.70 16.30 -27.45
N ILE A 84 11.45 16.56 -27.83
CA ILE A 84 10.85 16.17 -29.11
C ILE A 84 10.30 17.43 -29.78
N ASN A 85 10.34 17.50 -31.11
CA ASN A 85 9.74 18.62 -31.84
C ASN A 85 8.22 18.40 -32.04
N ASP A 86 7.51 19.42 -32.52
CA ASP A 86 6.05 19.36 -32.68
C ASP A 86 5.59 18.28 -33.68
N SER A 87 6.37 18.03 -34.74
CA SER A 87 6.08 16.97 -35.73
C SER A 87 6.19 15.59 -35.08
N GLU A 88 7.28 15.33 -34.38
CA GLU A 88 7.51 14.07 -33.65
C GLU A 88 6.45 13.86 -32.57
N ARG A 89 6.06 14.92 -31.84
CA ARG A 89 4.98 14.85 -30.85
C ARG A 89 3.66 14.46 -31.49
N LEU A 90 3.32 15.02 -32.65
CA LEU A 90 2.10 14.70 -33.38
C LEU A 90 2.11 13.24 -33.88
N GLU A 91 3.24 12.78 -34.40
CA GLU A 91 3.42 11.38 -34.82
C GLU A 91 3.21 10.41 -33.66
N LEU A 92 3.86 10.66 -32.52
CA LEU A 92 3.70 9.83 -31.31
C LEU A 92 2.26 9.86 -30.78
N LEU A 93 1.58 11.01 -30.81
CA LEU A 93 0.18 11.11 -30.40
C LEU A 93 -0.73 10.29 -31.32
N ASN A 94 -0.48 10.30 -32.62
CA ASN A 94 -1.23 9.48 -33.57
C ASN A 94 -0.95 8.00 -33.36
N GLU A 95 0.32 7.60 -33.19
CA GLU A 95 0.70 6.21 -32.88
C GLU A 95 0.02 5.71 -31.60
N TYR A 96 0.02 6.52 -30.53
CA TYR A 96 -0.68 6.18 -29.29
C TYR A 96 -2.19 6.06 -29.51
N ARG A 97 -2.82 7.00 -30.21
CA ARG A 97 -4.27 6.99 -30.47
C ARG A 97 -4.67 5.80 -31.33
N ASP A 98 -3.88 5.46 -32.34
CA ASP A 98 -4.13 4.32 -33.22
C ASP A 98 -3.99 3.00 -32.45
N SER A 99 -2.90 2.83 -31.70
CA SER A 99 -2.67 1.64 -30.87
C SER A 99 -3.69 1.45 -29.75
N THR A 100 -4.36 2.52 -29.31
CA THR A 100 -5.38 2.48 -28.25
C THR A 100 -6.81 2.70 -28.73
N SER A 101 -7.02 2.77 -30.05
CA SER A 101 -8.33 3.05 -30.67
C SER A 101 -9.32 1.90 -30.54
N ARG A 102 -8.83 0.64 -30.53
CA ARG A 102 -9.67 -0.55 -30.46
C ARG A 102 -10.38 -0.62 -29.11
N LYS A 103 -11.68 -0.95 -29.16
CA LYS A 103 -12.53 -1.12 -27.98
C LYS A 103 -12.91 -2.58 -27.79
N SER A 104 -13.00 -3.00 -26.53
CA SER A 104 -13.41 -4.36 -26.17
C SER A 104 -14.85 -4.64 -26.60
N GLU A 105 -15.02 -5.71 -27.35
CA GLU A 105 -16.30 -6.23 -27.83
C GLU A 105 -17.15 -6.75 -26.65
N ASP A 106 -18.47 -6.69 -26.79
CA ASP A 106 -19.38 -7.30 -25.81
C ASP A 106 -19.31 -8.82 -25.90
N ALA A 107 -19.33 -9.47 -24.74
CA ALA A 107 -19.40 -10.91 -24.66
C ALA A 107 -20.85 -11.40 -24.82
N ALA A 108 -21.02 -12.59 -25.39
CA ALA A 108 -22.33 -13.25 -25.36
C ALA A 108 -22.80 -13.47 -23.92
N VAL A 109 -24.01 -12.98 -23.61
CA VAL A 109 -24.64 -13.10 -22.30
C VAL A 109 -25.85 -14.01 -22.39
N ARG A 110 -25.97 -14.94 -21.44
CA ARG A 110 -27.15 -15.80 -21.25
C ARG A 110 -27.77 -15.54 -19.87
N THR A 111 -29.07 -15.75 -19.72
CA THR A 111 -29.70 -15.73 -18.40
C THR A 111 -29.17 -16.88 -17.56
N VAL A 112 -28.73 -16.59 -16.33
CA VAL A 112 -28.23 -17.58 -15.37
C VAL A 112 -28.80 -17.31 -13.99
N ASN A 113 -28.96 -18.37 -13.19
CA ASN A 113 -29.17 -18.22 -11.76
C ASN A 113 -27.84 -17.85 -11.10
N PRO A 114 -27.71 -16.70 -10.41
CA PRO A 114 -26.45 -16.32 -9.80
C PRO A 114 -25.94 -17.34 -8.79
N ILE A 115 -26.83 -17.89 -7.96
CA ILE A 115 -26.51 -18.97 -7.02
C ILE A 115 -26.82 -20.32 -7.69
N PRO A 116 -25.88 -21.29 -7.68
CA PRO A 116 -26.12 -22.62 -8.20
C PRO A 116 -27.34 -23.29 -7.56
N THR A 117 -28.16 -23.98 -8.36
CA THR A 117 -29.38 -24.65 -7.87
C THR A 117 -29.09 -25.80 -6.91
N ASP A 118 -27.87 -26.33 -6.94
CA ASP A 118 -27.36 -27.39 -6.07
C ASP A 118 -26.61 -26.85 -4.83
N TRP A 119 -26.67 -25.52 -4.58
CA TRP A 119 -26.15 -24.93 -3.35
C TRP A 119 -27.00 -25.35 -2.13
N PRO A 120 -26.41 -25.91 -1.06
CA PRO A 120 -27.17 -26.34 0.12
C PRO A 120 -27.89 -25.16 0.78
N LYS A 121 -29.16 -25.34 1.13
CA LYS A 121 -30.00 -24.26 1.71
C LYS A 121 -29.53 -23.82 3.10
N ASP A 122 -28.88 -24.71 3.83
CA ASP A 122 -28.33 -24.53 5.16
C ASP A 122 -26.85 -24.12 5.16
N LEU A 123 -26.19 -24.11 3.99
CA LEU A 123 -24.83 -23.61 3.83
C LEU A 123 -24.84 -22.09 3.59
N VAL A 124 -24.55 -21.33 4.65
CA VAL A 124 -24.42 -19.87 4.59
C VAL A 124 -22.96 -19.47 4.66
N LEU A 125 -22.46 -18.78 3.63
CA LEU A 125 -21.10 -18.23 3.66
C LEU A 125 -21.01 -17.09 4.69
N PRO A 126 -19.91 -16.98 5.45
CA PRO A 126 -19.69 -15.82 6.31
C PRO A 126 -19.81 -14.51 5.53
N PRO A 127 -20.48 -13.48 6.06
CA PRO A 127 -20.72 -12.24 5.35
C PRO A 127 -19.40 -11.53 5.01
N LEU A 128 -19.43 -10.76 3.91
CA LEU A 128 -18.34 -9.87 3.53
C LEU A 128 -18.28 -8.66 4.47
N ALA A 129 -17.16 -7.94 4.41
CA ALA A 129 -17.03 -6.63 5.04
C ALA A 129 -18.05 -5.65 4.46
N GLU A 130 -18.63 -4.78 5.30
CA GLU A 130 -19.54 -3.71 4.82
C GLU A 130 -18.78 -2.59 4.11
N GLY A 131 -17.47 -2.49 4.32
CA GLY A 131 -16.57 -1.58 3.62
C GLY A 131 -15.11 -1.96 3.79
N THR A 132 -14.21 -1.34 3.04
CA THR A 132 -12.78 -1.71 3.01
C THR A 132 -12.05 -1.50 4.35
N ASN A 133 -12.63 -0.71 5.26
CA ASN A 133 -12.11 -0.43 6.60
C ASN A 133 -12.98 -1.03 7.72
N ASP A 134 -13.80 -2.05 7.42
CA ASP A 134 -14.63 -2.70 8.43
C ASP A 134 -13.81 -3.57 9.41
N TYR A 135 -13.26 -2.92 10.43
CA TYR A 135 -12.46 -3.57 11.45
C TYR A 135 -13.26 -4.56 12.31
N LYS A 136 -14.60 -4.41 12.42
CA LYS A 136 -15.45 -5.37 13.15
C LYS A 136 -15.53 -6.70 12.38
N TRP A 137 -15.67 -6.63 11.06
CA TRP A 137 -15.58 -7.81 10.20
C TRP A 137 -14.21 -8.51 10.37
N ASN A 138 -13.11 -7.76 10.37
CA ASN A 138 -11.78 -8.35 10.50
C ASN A 138 -11.58 -9.03 11.86
N ALA A 139 -11.98 -8.38 12.95
CA ALA A 139 -11.94 -8.97 14.29
C ALA A 139 -12.76 -10.28 14.36
N ASN A 140 -13.97 -10.28 13.79
CA ASN A 140 -14.80 -11.49 13.71
C ASN A 140 -14.16 -12.60 12.87
N ARG A 141 -13.50 -12.24 11.75
CA ARG A 141 -12.73 -13.18 10.92
C ARG A 141 -11.59 -13.80 11.71
N LYS A 142 -10.79 -13.01 12.44
CA LYS A 142 -9.69 -13.50 13.28
C LYS A 142 -10.20 -14.43 14.39
N LYS A 143 -11.25 -14.03 15.09
CA LYS A 143 -11.90 -14.83 16.14
C LYS A 143 -12.41 -16.18 15.61
N ARG A 144 -13.09 -16.18 14.45
CA ARG A 144 -13.58 -17.40 13.80
C ARG A 144 -12.43 -18.35 13.43
N LEU A 145 -11.28 -17.81 13.06
CA LEU A 145 -10.08 -18.57 12.71
C LEU A 145 -9.20 -18.94 13.91
N GLY A 146 -9.57 -18.55 15.13
CA GLY A 146 -8.77 -18.81 16.33
C GLY A 146 -7.39 -18.15 16.29
N ILE A 147 -7.24 -17.03 15.57
CA ILE A 147 -5.98 -16.29 15.50
C ILE A 147 -5.80 -15.54 16.82
N ILE A 148 -4.76 -15.90 17.57
CA ILE A 148 -4.36 -15.23 18.82
C ILE A 148 -3.11 -14.43 18.53
N GLU A 149 -3.15 -13.12 18.81
CA GLU A 149 -1.99 -12.25 18.69
C GLU A 149 -1.33 -12.09 20.06
N SER A 150 0.00 -12.20 20.11
CA SER A 150 0.79 -11.94 21.31
C SER A 150 1.66 -10.72 21.06
N ALA A 151 1.58 -9.74 21.94
CA ALA A 151 2.41 -8.54 21.93
C ALA A 151 2.75 -8.16 23.37
N LYS A 152 3.90 -7.51 23.57
CA LYS A 152 4.28 -6.97 24.87
C LYS A 152 3.29 -5.87 25.24
N ALA A 153 2.63 -6.02 26.38
CA ALA A 153 1.78 -4.97 26.92
C ALA A 153 2.65 -3.75 27.28
N GLY A 154 2.51 -2.68 26.50
CA GLY A 154 3.04 -1.36 26.82
C GLY A 154 3.05 -0.42 25.61
N LEU A 155 3.18 0.89 25.88
CA LEU A 155 3.08 1.94 24.87
C LEU A 155 4.31 2.85 24.86
N SER A 156 4.91 3.07 23.69
CA SER A 156 5.93 4.11 23.50
C SER A 156 5.28 5.39 22.97
N VAL A 157 5.15 6.41 23.80
CA VAL A 157 4.56 7.72 23.44
C VAL A 157 5.65 8.63 22.90
N ILE A 158 5.62 8.92 21.61
CA ILE A 158 6.59 9.76 20.90
C ILE A 158 6.03 11.17 20.77
N ILE A 159 6.79 12.16 21.23
CA ILE A 159 6.40 13.57 21.28
C ILE A 159 7.37 14.42 20.45
N PRO A 160 7.04 14.70 19.17
CA PRO A 160 7.75 15.69 18.37
C PRO A 160 7.62 17.07 19.02
N THR A 161 8.75 17.73 19.25
CA THR A 161 8.82 19.01 19.96
C THR A 161 9.65 20.01 19.17
N PHE A 162 9.15 21.23 19.03
CA PHE A 162 9.90 22.37 18.54
C PHE A 162 9.51 23.60 19.35
N ASN A 163 10.47 24.15 20.10
CA ASN A 163 10.28 25.21 21.08
C ASN A 163 9.15 24.87 22.07
N ARG A 164 8.34 25.85 22.47
CA ARG A 164 7.09 25.65 23.23
C ARG A 164 7.30 24.93 24.56
N ALA A 165 8.40 25.24 25.27
CA ALA A 165 8.79 24.53 26.49
C ALA A 165 7.69 24.51 27.56
N LYS A 166 6.97 25.62 27.75
CA LYS A 166 5.85 25.73 28.69
C LYS A 166 4.65 24.85 28.33
N ILE A 167 4.37 24.72 27.03
CA ILE A 167 3.26 23.90 26.53
C ILE A 167 3.60 22.41 26.66
N LEU A 168 4.85 22.04 26.34
CA LEU A 168 5.34 20.69 26.58
C LEU A 168 5.26 20.31 28.07
N ASP A 169 5.59 21.24 28.97
CA ASP A 169 5.50 21.03 30.43
C ASP A 169 4.08 20.57 30.84
N ILE A 170 3.04 21.21 30.29
CA ILE A 170 1.64 20.83 30.51
C ILE A 170 1.32 19.47 29.91
N THR A 171 1.77 19.20 28.68
CA THR A 171 1.58 17.88 28.03
C THR A 171 2.19 16.75 28.86
N LEU A 172 3.41 16.94 29.39
CA LEU A 172 4.08 15.96 30.26
C LEU A 172 3.38 15.82 31.61
N ALA A 173 2.89 16.91 32.21
CA ALA A 173 2.08 16.85 33.43
C ALA A 173 0.80 16.02 33.23
N CYS A 174 0.11 16.18 32.10
CA CYS A 174 -1.07 15.38 31.77
C CYS A 174 -0.72 13.90 31.47
N LEU A 175 0.47 13.61 30.96
CA LEU A 175 0.98 12.24 30.79
C LEU A 175 1.37 11.59 32.13
N LEU A 176 1.78 12.36 33.13
CA LEU A 176 2.00 11.84 34.48
C LEU A 176 0.69 11.41 35.16
N ASN A 177 -0.42 12.04 34.80
CA ASN A 177 -1.75 11.81 35.38
C ASN A 177 -2.60 10.76 34.63
N GLN A 178 -1.96 9.88 33.86
CA GLN A 178 -2.65 8.80 33.14
C GLN A 178 -3.14 7.72 34.11
N LYS A 179 -4.41 7.33 33.94
CA LYS A 179 -5.08 6.23 34.63
C LYS A 179 -5.03 5.01 33.73
N THR A 180 -4.01 4.18 33.88
CA THR A 180 -3.81 2.97 33.08
C THR A 180 -3.04 1.91 33.84
N ASP A 181 -3.34 0.64 33.56
CA ASP A 181 -2.57 -0.51 34.07
C ASP A 181 -1.44 -0.93 33.11
N CYS A 182 -1.37 -0.32 31.92
CA CYS A 182 -0.38 -0.64 30.91
C CYS A 182 0.91 0.18 31.16
N PRO A 183 2.09 -0.44 31.13
CA PRO A 183 3.33 0.32 31.24
C PRO A 183 3.52 1.17 29.99
N TYR A 184 4.11 2.36 30.15
CA TYR A 184 4.40 3.24 29.02
C TYR A 184 5.73 3.96 29.23
N GLU A 185 6.34 4.35 28.13
CA GLU A 185 7.48 5.28 28.12
C GLU A 185 7.10 6.54 27.33
N VAL A 186 7.77 7.64 27.63
CA VAL A 186 7.64 8.91 26.92
C VAL A 186 8.95 9.22 26.22
N ILE A 187 8.89 9.58 24.95
CA ILE A 187 10.06 9.88 24.12
C ILE A 187 9.88 11.27 23.54
N VAL A 188 10.51 12.26 24.15
CA VAL A 188 10.55 13.63 23.63
C VAL A 188 11.63 13.70 22.56
N VAL A 189 11.24 14.04 21.33
CA VAL A 189 12.16 14.24 20.21
C VAL A 189 12.12 15.70 19.79
N ASP A 190 13.18 16.41 20.12
CA ASP A 190 13.35 17.84 19.88
C ASP A 190 13.94 18.10 18.49
N ASP A 191 13.20 18.80 17.64
CA ASP A 191 13.57 19.15 16.26
C ASP A 191 14.41 20.43 16.19
N GLY A 192 15.46 20.52 17.01
CA GLY A 192 16.40 21.64 16.96
C GLY A 192 15.90 22.90 17.65
N SER A 193 15.10 22.79 18.71
CA SER A 193 14.58 23.93 19.47
C SER A 193 15.67 24.91 19.90
N ARG A 194 15.29 26.19 19.95
CA ARG A 194 16.07 27.30 20.54
C ARG A 194 15.85 27.41 22.04
N GLU A 195 14.66 27.01 22.50
CA GLU A 195 14.36 26.87 23.92
C GLU A 195 15.05 25.65 24.53
N GLN A 196 15.34 25.69 25.83
CA GLN A 196 16.01 24.61 26.56
C GLN A 196 15.02 23.49 26.94
N ILE A 197 14.57 22.71 25.95
CA ILE A 197 13.59 21.62 26.12
C ILE A 197 14.06 20.57 27.12
N VAL A 198 15.36 20.28 27.15
CA VAL A 198 15.96 19.33 28.10
C VAL A 198 15.69 19.69 29.55
N ASP A 199 15.57 20.98 29.89
CA ASP A 199 15.31 21.41 31.26
C ASP A 199 13.87 21.11 31.69
N ILE A 200 12.92 21.07 30.74
CA ILE A 200 11.55 20.59 30.99
C ILE A 200 11.57 19.07 31.21
N VAL A 201 12.24 18.31 30.35
CA VAL A 201 12.31 16.84 30.47
C VAL A 201 12.89 16.40 31.81
N LYS A 202 13.97 17.06 32.27
CA LYS A 202 14.60 16.78 33.58
C LYS A 202 13.66 16.86 34.77
N LYS A 203 12.60 17.68 34.71
CA LYS A 203 11.59 17.76 35.79
C LYS A 203 10.86 16.43 36.00
N TYR A 204 10.72 15.64 34.93
CA TYR A 204 9.92 14.41 34.90
C TYR A 204 10.75 13.13 34.93
N GLU A 205 12.08 13.18 34.83
CA GLU A 205 12.96 11.99 34.79
C GLU A 205 12.80 11.02 35.97
N LYS A 206 12.34 11.52 37.13
CA LYS A 206 12.13 10.71 38.34
C LYS A 206 10.73 10.09 38.43
N THR A 207 9.77 10.56 37.64
CA THR A 207 8.35 10.21 37.76
C THR A 207 7.79 9.58 36.50
N LEU A 208 8.35 9.88 35.33
CA LEU A 208 8.05 9.24 34.06
C LEU A 208 9.26 8.43 33.58
N ASP A 209 9.00 7.31 32.94
CA ASP A 209 9.97 6.62 32.10
C ASP A 209 10.16 7.42 30.80
N ILE A 210 10.94 8.51 30.91
CA ILE A 210 11.08 9.52 29.86
C ILE A 210 12.48 9.49 29.24
N LYS A 211 12.53 9.64 27.92
CA LYS A 211 13.74 9.79 27.12
C LYS A 211 13.69 11.10 26.37
N TYR A 212 14.87 11.66 26.12
CA TYR A 212 15.05 12.86 25.32
C TYR A 212 16.06 12.61 24.21
N ILE A 213 15.70 13.01 23.00
CA ILE A 213 16.61 13.05 21.84
C ILE A 213 16.48 14.43 21.21
N ARG A 214 17.61 14.98 20.76
CA ARG A 214 17.65 16.22 20.00
C ARG A 214 18.22 15.99 18.61
N HIS A 215 17.49 16.44 17.61
CA HIS A 215 17.92 16.60 16.23
C HIS A 215 18.45 18.03 16.03
N PRO A 216 19.46 18.28 15.17
CA PRO A 216 19.85 19.64 14.79
C PRO A 216 18.71 20.41 14.10
N ASP A 217 18.75 21.75 14.15
CA ASP A 217 17.79 22.60 13.42
C ASP A 217 18.16 22.66 11.94
N ASP A 218 17.61 21.72 11.16
CA ASP A 218 17.78 21.60 9.70
C ASP A 218 16.49 22.00 8.96
N GLY A 219 15.74 22.95 9.53
CA GLY A 219 14.42 23.37 9.04
C GLY A 219 13.30 22.45 9.52
N PHE A 220 12.15 22.48 8.83
CA PHE A 220 10.98 21.68 9.23
C PHE A 220 11.21 20.18 8.94
N ARG A 221 11.45 19.38 9.99
CA ARG A 221 11.86 17.97 9.88
C ARG A 221 10.99 17.03 10.72
N VAL A 222 9.69 17.32 10.81
CA VAL A 222 8.73 16.53 11.62
C VAL A 222 8.74 15.02 11.32
N SER A 223 8.87 14.62 10.05
CA SER A 223 8.98 13.21 9.66
C SER A 223 10.22 12.53 10.24
N THR A 224 11.38 13.21 10.17
CA THR A 224 12.66 12.72 10.67
C THR A 224 12.62 12.55 12.19
N VAL A 225 12.11 13.53 12.93
CA VAL A 225 12.01 13.40 14.40
C VAL A 225 11.01 12.33 14.83
N ARG A 226 9.89 12.16 14.11
CA ARG A 226 8.97 11.04 14.34
C ARG A 226 9.66 9.70 14.12
N ASN A 227 10.48 9.57 13.08
CA ASN A 227 11.25 8.35 12.79
C ASN A 227 12.31 8.04 13.86
N PHE A 228 13.01 9.05 14.41
CA PHE A 228 13.92 8.81 15.54
C PHE A 228 13.21 8.23 16.75
N GLY A 229 12.03 8.79 17.10
CA GLY A 229 11.19 8.25 18.15
C GLY A 229 10.81 6.79 17.90
N LEU A 230 10.40 6.43 16.68
CA LEU A 230 10.06 5.05 16.30
C LEU A 230 11.24 4.10 16.47
N ASN A 231 12.44 4.53 16.12
CA ASN A 231 13.62 3.68 16.16
C ASN A 231 14.01 3.32 17.59
N ILE A 232 13.82 4.21 18.55
CA ILE A 232 14.19 3.99 19.96
C ILE A 232 13.03 3.54 20.88
N ALA A 233 11.80 3.53 20.35
CA ALA A 233 10.63 2.96 21.02
C ALA A 233 10.85 1.49 21.37
N LYS A 234 10.67 1.11 22.64
CA LYS A 234 10.96 -0.23 23.16
C LYS A 234 9.75 -1.16 23.25
N TYR A 235 8.54 -0.66 23.08
CA TYR A 235 7.31 -1.46 23.11
C TYR A 235 6.83 -1.81 21.70
N ASP A 236 5.95 -2.82 21.62
CA ASP A 236 5.33 -3.27 20.38
C ASP A 236 4.22 -2.33 19.90
N PHE A 237 3.78 -1.40 20.75
CA PHE A 237 2.82 -0.36 20.40
C PHE A 237 3.46 1.02 20.55
N VAL A 238 3.15 1.88 19.60
CA VAL A 238 3.62 3.27 19.56
C VAL A 238 2.43 4.21 19.50
N ALA A 239 2.57 5.38 20.10
CA ALA A 239 1.65 6.49 19.91
C ALA A 239 2.42 7.75 19.56
N PHE A 240 1.81 8.60 18.77
CA PHE A 240 2.31 9.95 18.51
C PHE A 240 1.36 10.96 19.11
N LEU A 241 1.97 11.96 19.75
CA LEU A 241 1.28 13.05 20.42
C LEU A 241 2.14 14.30 20.22
N ASP A 242 1.63 15.31 19.50
CA ASP A 242 2.42 16.54 19.30
C ASP A 242 2.65 17.25 20.66
N CYS A 243 3.73 18.02 20.80
CA CYS A 243 4.07 18.66 22.08
C CYS A 243 2.98 19.59 22.65
N ASP A 244 2.08 20.10 21.82
CA ASP A 244 0.93 20.93 22.17
C ASP A 244 -0.38 20.16 22.37
N MET A 245 -0.34 18.83 22.37
CA MET A 245 -1.50 17.97 22.56
C MET A 245 -1.52 17.37 23.96
N ALA A 246 -2.17 18.04 24.91
CA ALA A 246 -2.30 17.54 26.29
C ALA A 246 -3.35 16.41 26.35
N PRO A 247 -3.00 15.16 26.72
CA PRO A 247 -3.94 14.04 26.69
C PRO A 247 -4.89 14.04 27.89
N CYS A 248 -6.12 13.56 27.72
CA CYS A 248 -7.03 13.32 28.85
C CYS A 248 -6.51 12.19 29.75
N PRO A 249 -7.00 12.04 31.01
CA PRO A 249 -6.47 11.05 31.96
C PRO A 249 -6.59 9.58 31.55
N THR A 250 -7.44 9.25 30.58
CA THR A 250 -7.68 7.86 30.15
C THR A 250 -7.08 7.55 28.78
N TRP A 251 -6.26 8.46 28.24
CA TRP A 251 -5.77 8.41 26.86
C TRP A 251 -4.97 7.13 26.56
N ILE A 252 -4.00 6.78 27.42
CA ILE A 252 -3.21 5.55 27.24
C ILE A 252 -4.10 4.30 27.32
N GLN A 253 -4.93 4.22 28.36
CA GLN A 253 -5.82 3.08 28.57
C GLN A 253 -6.77 2.87 27.39
N SER A 254 -7.33 3.96 26.85
CA SER A 254 -8.27 3.95 25.73
C SER A 254 -7.67 3.39 24.44
N TYR A 255 -6.38 3.64 24.19
CA TYR A 255 -5.69 3.03 23.06
C TYR A 255 -5.28 1.59 23.33
N MET A 256 -4.71 1.31 24.50
CA MET A 256 -4.18 -0.01 24.82
C MET A 256 -5.26 -1.07 24.93
N GLU A 257 -6.46 -0.74 25.43
CA GLU A 257 -7.60 -1.66 25.47
C GLU A 257 -7.94 -2.23 24.09
N ILE A 258 -7.84 -1.41 23.04
CA ILE A 258 -8.13 -1.84 21.67
C ILE A 258 -6.91 -2.52 21.05
N LEU A 259 -5.71 -1.97 21.21
CA LEU A 259 -4.49 -2.50 20.59
C LEU A 259 -4.07 -3.88 21.10
N LEU A 260 -4.40 -4.19 22.35
CA LEU A 260 -4.14 -5.52 22.93
C LEU A 260 -5.10 -6.59 22.40
N ASP A 261 -6.30 -6.21 21.98
CA ASP A 261 -7.29 -7.13 21.36
C ASP A 261 -7.08 -7.26 19.84
N ASP A 262 -6.75 -6.16 19.17
CA ASP A 262 -6.50 -6.13 17.74
C ASP A 262 -5.31 -5.22 17.42
N ASN A 263 -4.21 -5.82 16.96
CA ASN A 263 -3.02 -5.06 16.57
C ASN A 263 -2.89 -4.88 15.03
N ASP A 264 -3.92 -5.25 14.26
CA ASP A 264 -4.05 -4.94 12.83
C ASP A 264 -4.69 -3.56 12.57
N ILE A 265 -4.94 -2.78 13.62
CA ILE A 265 -5.63 -1.50 13.57
C ILE A 265 -4.72 -0.35 14.00
N ALA A 266 -4.90 0.80 13.36
CA ALA A 266 -4.36 2.08 13.75
C ALA A 266 -5.47 2.97 14.32
N LEU A 267 -5.21 3.58 15.46
CA LEU A 267 -6.17 4.32 16.25
C LEU A 267 -5.94 5.81 16.10
N ILE A 268 -7.03 6.56 15.98
CA ILE A 268 -7.02 8.01 15.75
C ILE A 268 -7.78 8.68 16.88
N GLY A 269 -7.11 9.53 17.65
CA GLY A 269 -7.73 10.30 18.72
C GLY A 269 -8.31 11.62 18.21
N PRO A 270 -9.48 12.06 18.71
CA PRO A 270 -10.00 13.38 18.43
C PRO A 270 -9.20 14.46 19.18
N ARG A 271 -9.52 15.73 18.90
CA ARG A 271 -8.96 16.85 19.66
C ARG A 271 -9.98 17.94 19.99
N LYS A 272 -9.68 18.72 21.03
CA LYS A 272 -10.33 20.00 21.37
C LYS A 272 -9.31 21.11 21.39
N TYR A 273 -9.73 22.36 21.19
CA TYR A 273 -8.83 23.52 21.19
C TYR A 273 -9.03 24.33 22.47
N ILE A 274 -7.96 24.58 23.22
CA ILE A 274 -7.99 25.29 24.51
C ILE A 274 -6.87 26.33 24.60
N ASP A 275 -7.01 27.28 25.52
CA ASP A 275 -5.93 28.21 25.88
C ASP A 275 -5.34 27.84 27.24
N THR A 276 -4.05 27.53 27.25
CA THR A 276 -3.28 27.21 28.47
C THR A 276 -2.22 28.26 28.79
N SER A 277 -2.10 29.32 27.99
CA SER A 277 -0.97 30.26 28.02
C SER A 277 -0.77 30.99 29.35
N SER A 278 -1.86 31.22 30.10
CA SER A 278 -1.87 31.93 31.38
C SER A 278 -1.96 30.99 32.60
N ILE A 279 -1.93 29.67 32.38
CA ILE A 279 -2.20 28.69 33.42
C ILE A 279 -0.88 28.04 33.88
N PRO A 280 -0.58 28.04 35.20
CA PRO A 280 0.62 27.38 35.72
C PRO A 280 0.49 25.85 35.69
N VAL A 281 1.60 25.14 35.42
CA VAL A 281 1.64 23.69 35.22
C VAL A 281 1.17 22.90 36.46
N GLU A 282 1.36 23.46 37.65
CA GLU A 282 0.99 22.88 38.93
C GLU A 282 -0.52 22.59 39.03
N ARG A 283 -1.36 23.34 38.30
CA ARG A 283 -2.80 23.07 38.23
C ARG A 283 -3.10 21.73 37.57
N PHE A 284 -2.35 21.39 36.52
CA PHE A 284 -2.49 20.14 35.79
C PHE A 284 -1.88 18.96 36.55
N LEU A 285 -0.77 19.19 37.28
CA LEU A 285 -0.16 18.17 38.13
C LEU A 285 -1.07 17.77 39.31
N ASN A 286 -1.68 18.76 39.96
CA ASN A 286 -2.45 18.55 41.20
C ASN A 286 -3.87 18.03 40.96
N ASP A 287 -4.43 18.23 39.75
CA ASP A 287 -5.76 17.75 39.38
C ASP A 287 -5.75 17.16 37.97
N ALA A 288 -5.78 15.83 37.91
CA ALA A 288 -5.79 15.07 36.67
C ALA A 288 -6.94 15.48 35.72
N HIS A 289 -8.08 15.92 36.25
CA HIS A 289 -9.26 16.28 35.45
C HIS A 289 -9.33 17.77 35.11
N PHE A 290 -8.39 18.59 35.59
CA PHE A 290 -8.44 20.03 35.37
C PHE A 290 -8.44 20.40 33.88
N ILE A 291 -7.68 19.67 33.04
CA ILE A 291 -7.65 19.86 31.58
C ILE A 291 -9.04 19.71 30.94
N ASP A 292 -9.87 18.79 31.45
CA ASP A 292 -11.22 18.52 30.94
C ASP A 292 -12.20 19.67 31.24
N THR A 293 -11.85 20.55 32.19
CA THR A 293 -12.69 21.67 32.63
C THR A 293 -12.45 22.96 31.84
N LEU A 294 -11.38 23.04 31.06
CA LEU A 294 -11.01 24.26 30.34
C LEU A 294 -12.00 24.53 29.19
N PRO A 295 -12.39 25.81 28.99
CA PRO A 295 -13.29 26.16 27.90
C PRO A 295 -12.61 26.01 26.54
N GLU A 296 -13.38 25.55 25.55
CA GLU A 296 -12.92 25.51 24.16
C GLU A 296 -12.80 26.92 23.58
N VAL A 297 -11.77 27.14 22.76
CA VAL A 297 -11.46 28.46 22.18
C VAL A 297 -11.52 28.45 20.66
N MET A 298 -11.52 29.65 20.08
CA MET A 298 -11.33 29.84 18.64
C MET A 298 -9.83 29.84 18.32
N THR A 299 -9.39 28.84 17.55
CA THR A 299 -8.02 28.78 17.03
C THR A 299 -7.83 29.79 15.89
N ASN A 300 -6.63 30.38 15.79
CA ASN A 300 -6.24 31.16 14.61
C ASN A 300 -5.95 30.26 13.39
N ASN A 301 -5.98 28.93 13.55
CA ASN A 301 -5.71 27.98 12.48
C ASN A 301 -6.96 27.71 11.60
N LEU A 302 -7.10 28.53 10.55
CA LEU A 302 -8.15 28.36 9.52
C LEU A 302 -8.00 27.08 8.67
N VAL A 303 -6.87 26.36 8.77
CA VAL A 303 -6.57 25.19 7.92
C VAL A 303 -7.05 23.87 8.53
N ALA A 304 -7.07 23.76 9.87
CA ALA A 304 -7.37 22.50 10.56
C ALA A 304 -8.52 22.55 11.58
N GLY A 305 -9.09 23.73 11.87
CA GLY A 305 -10.28 23.87 12.71
C GLY A 305 -11.54 24.13 11.88
N LYS A 306 -12.70 23.63 12.32
CA LYS A 306 -14.02 24.07 11.84
C LYS A 306 -14.60 25.02 12.87
N ILE A 307 -15.08 26.19 12.46
CA ILE A 307 -15.71 27.16 13.38
C ILE A 307 -17.19 26.82 13.52
N VAL A 308 -17.66 26.63 14.76
CA VAL A 308 -19.07 26.41 15.08
C VAL A 308 -19.39 27.25 16.31
N LYS A 309 -20.32 28.21 16.20
CA LYS A 309 -20.75 29.07 17.32
C LYS A 309 -19.56 29.68 18.09
N ASP A 310 -18.64 30.30 17.37
CA ASP A 310 -17.47 31.01 17.90
C ASP A 310 -16.41 30.16 18.64
N ILE A 311 -16.49 28.82 18.54
CA ILE A 311 -15.42 27.91 18.97
C ILE A 311 -14.87 27.10 17.79
N SER A 312 -13.61 26.68 17.90
CA SER A 312 -13.02 25.74 16.95
C SER A 312 -13.23 24.30 17.39
N VAL A 313 -13.73 23.47 16.47
CA VAL A 313 -13.95 22.05 16.69
C VAL A 313 -13.12 21.22 15.72
N ASP A 314 -12.74 20.01 16.14
CA ASP A 314 -12.10 19.05 15.26
C ASP A 314 -13.07 18.65 14.14
N TRP A 315 -12.75 19.08 12.92
CA TRP A 315 -13.55 18.85 11.71
C TRP A 315 -13.82 17.35 11.45
N ARG A 316 -12.98 16.46 12.01
CA ARG A 316 -13.08 15.01 11.82
C ARG A 316 -14.23 14.39 12.63
N LEU A 317 -14.67 15.02 13.72
CA LEU A 317 -15.70 14.46 14.63
C LEU A 317 -17.01 14.12 13.90
N GLU A 318 -17.44 14.99 12.99
CA GLU A 318 -18.65 14.76 12.19
C GLU A 318 -18.51 13.52 11.30
N HIS A 319 -17.32 13.33 10.72
CA HIS A 319 -17.01 12.15 9.91
C HIS A 319 -16.92 10.88 10.75
N PHE A 320 -16.28 10.95 11.93
CA PHE A 320 -16.21 9.83 12.87
C PHE A 320 -17.61 9.33 13.23
N LYS A 321 -18.53 10.24 13.56
CA LYS A 321 -19.92 9.88 13.84
C LYS A 321 -20.63 9.26 12.63
N LYS A 322 -20.53 9.88 11.46
CA LYS A 322 -21.22 9.44 10.23
C LYS A 322 -20.74 8.09 9.70
N SER A 323 -19.49 7.73 9.98
CA SER A 323 -18.84 6.52 9.43
C SER A 323 -18.72 5.37 10.42
N ASP A 324 -19.45 5.41 11.55
CA ASP A 324 -19.29 4.47 12.67
C ASP A 324 -17.82 4.35 13.07
N ASN A 325 -17.22 5.47 13.49
CA ASN A 325 -15.82 5.59 13.88
C ASN A 325 -14.83 5.13 12.81
N LEU A 326 -15.08 5.54 11.56
CA LEU A 326 -14.33 5.17 10.35
C LEU A 326 -14.54 3.74 9.84
N ARG A 327 -15.33 2.90 10.51
CA ARG A 327 -15.61 1.52 10.06
C ARG A 327 -16.14 1.48 8.62
N LEU A 328 -17.02 2.42 8.28
CA LEU A 328 -17.65 2.55 6.96
C LEU A 328 -16.95 3.57 6.04
N CYS A 329 -15.71 3.96 6.36
CA CYS A 329 -14.94 4.89 5.54
C CYS A 329 -14.02 4.13 4.57
N ASP A 330 -14.11 4.43 3.27
CA ASP A 330 -13.29 3.82 2.22
C ASP A 330 -11.88 4.44 2.08
N SER A 331 -11.65 5.56 2.77
CA SER A 331 -10.44 6.39 2.70
C SER A 331 -10.06 6.91 4.10
N PRO A 332 -9.89 5.99 5.08
CA PRO A 332 -9.73 6.37 6.48
C PRO A 332 -8.40 7.11 6.77
N PHE A 333 -7.37 6.87 5.96
CA PHE A 333 -6.06 7.52 6.07
C PHE A 333 -6.12 9.06 5.96
N ARG A 334 -7.20 9.63 5.36
CA ARG A 334 -7.40 11.08 5.32
C ARG A 334 -7.61 11.72 6.70
N TYR A 335 -7.93 10.91 7.71
CA TYR A 335 -8.18 11.35 9.08
C TYR A 335 -7.02 11.04 10.03
N PHE A 336 -5.98 10.38 9.52
CA PHE A 336 -4.80 9.94 10.26
C PHE A 336 -3.90 11.14 10.54
N ALA A 337 -4.19 11.86 11.63
CA ALA A 337 -3.45 13.05 12.02
C ALA A 337 -2.43 12.69 13.10
N ALA A 338 -1.15 12.72 12.75
CA ALA A 338 -0.09 12.16 13.59
C ALA A 338 0.09 12.84 14.95
N GLY A 339 -0.50 14.02 15.18
CA GLY A 339 -0.51 14.65 16.50
C GLY A 339 -1.36 13.94 17.57
N ASN A 340 -2.18 12.93 17.21
CA ASN A 340 -2.90 12.09 18.19
C ASN A 340 -3.32 10.74 17.57
N ILE A 341 -2.39 9.78 17.55
CA ILE A 341 -2.59 8.43 16.99
C ILE A 341 -1.87 7.36 17.81
N ALA A 342 -2.31 6.10 17.69
CA ALA A 342 -1.59 4.94 18.22
C ALA A 342 -1.73 3.72 17.30
N PHE A 343 -0.69 2.89 17.19
CA PHE A 343 -0.72 1.68 16.35
C PHE A 343 0.39 0.69 16.74
N ALA A 344 0.31 -0.54 16.22
CA ALA A 344 1.33 -1.56 16.43
C ALA A 344 2.60 -1.31 15.60
N LYS A 345 3.77 -1.35 16.24
CA LYS A 345 5.08 -1.12 15.62
C LYS A 345 5.39 -2.11 14.48
N LYS A 346 4.76 -3.30 14.47
CA LYS A 346 4.87 -4.29 13.38
C LYS A 346 4.58 -3.69 12.00
N TRP A 347 3.74 -2.65 11.94
CA TRP A 347 3.41 -1.98 10.68
C TRP A 347 4.61 -1.24 10.07
N ILE A 348 5.53 -0.73 10.89
CA ILE A 348 6.74 -0.04 10.42
C ILE A 348 7.63 -0.98 9.61
N ILE A 349 7.69 -2.27 9.96
CA ILE A 349 8.45 -3.28 9.20
C ILE A 349 7.90 -3.41 7.77
N LYS A 350 6.57 -3.30 7.60
CA LYS A 350 5.91 -3.45 6.31
C LYS A 350 5.95 -2.17 5.48
N THR A 351 5.81 -1.01 6.11
CA THR A 351 5.61 0.27 5.41
C THR A 351 6.83 1.17 5.39
N GLY A 352 7.80 0.97 6.28
CA GLY A 352 8.74 2.01 6.71
C GLY A 352 8.08 3.04 7.64
N GLY A 353 8.85 4.04 8.07
CA GLY A 353 8.40 5.19 8.87
C GLY A 353 7.71 6.30 8.06
N PHE A 354 7.69 7.51 8.58
CA PHE A 354 7.23 8.72 7.87
C PHE A 354 8.18 9.06 6.71
N ASP A 355 7.65 9.57 5.61
CA ASP A 355 8.47 9.99 4.46
C ASP A 355 9.17 11.32 4.78
N GLU A 356 10.50 11.28 4.89
CA GLU A 356 11.34 12.43 5.25
C GLU A 356 11.49 13.46 4.11
N ASN A 357 10.96 13.18 2.92
CA ASN A 357 10.88 14.16 1.83
C ASN A 357 9.76 15.19 2.02
N PHE A 358 8.91 15.04 3.06
CA PHE A 358 7.98 16.07 3.49
C PHE A 358 8.71 17.07 4.40
N GLU A 359 9.34 18.07 3.79
CA GLU A 359 10.08 19.16 4.46
C GLU A 359 9.22 20.40 4.71
N ASN A 360 7.91 20.30 4.46
CA ASN A 360 6.94 21.37 4.62
C ASN A 360 5.71 20.83 5.35
N TRP A 361 4.92 21.73 5.94
CA TRP A 361 3.80 21.33 6.78
C TRP A 361 2.71 20.55 6.00
N GLY A 362 2.35 19.37 6.52
CA GLY A 362 1.15 18.60 6.19
C GLY A 362 1.35 17.50 5.15
N GLY A 363 0.50 16.48 5.21
CA GLY A 363 0.42 15.41 4.20
C GLY A 363 1.33 14.20 4.47
N GLU A 364 2.35 14.33 5.31
CA GLU A 364 3.24 13.25 5.72
C GLU A 364 2.50 12.16 6.51
N ASP A 365 1.52 12.57 7.31
CA ASP A 365 0.67 11.72 8.12
C ASP A 365 -0.35 10.96 7.27
N VAL A 366 -0.99 11.66 6.33
CA VAL A 366 -1.93 11.08 5.36
C VAL A 366 -1.23 10.09 4.42
N GLU A 367 0.00 10.40 3.98
CA GLU A 367 0.81 9.51 3.14
C GLU A 367 1.22 8.24 3.88
N PHE A 368 1.71 8.38 5.12
CA PHE A 368 2.03 7.24 5.95
C PHE A 368 0.78 6.40 6.25
N GLY A 369 -0.35 7.04 6.59
CA GLY A 369 -1.65 6.40 6.73
C GLY A 369 -2.09 5.66 5.45
N TYR A 370 -1.83 6.21 4.28
CA TYR A 370 -2.13 5.51 3.01
C TYR A 370 -1.29 4.25 2.85
N ARG A 371 0.00 4.28 3.17
CA ARG A 371 0.85 3.08 3.14
C ARG A 371 0.37 2.02 4.12
N LEU A 372 -0.04 2.40 5.33
CA LEU A 372 -0.68 1.51 6.29
C LEU A 372 -1.95 0.87 5.70
N TYR A 373 -2.84 1.68 5.12
CA TYR A 373 -4.07 1.21 4.46
C TYR A 373 -3.76 0.26 3.30
N ARG A 374 -2.75 0.55 2.48
CA ARG A 374 -2.32 -0.29 1.37
C ARG A 374 -1.86 -1.67 1.84
N GLU A 375 -1.16 -1.75 2.98
CA GLU A 375 -0.67 -3.01 3.56
C GLU A 375 -1.72 -3.79 4.37
N GLY A 376 -2.97 -3.32 4.40
CA GLY A 376 -4.08 -4.02 5.07
C GLY A 376 -4.42 -3.53 6.47
N CYS A 377 -3.73 -2.50 6.99
CA CYS A 377 -4.03 -1.93 8.31
C CYS A 377 -5.43 -1.29 8.33
N PHE A 378 -6.19 -1.53 9.39
CA PHE A 378 -7.50 -0.90 9.61
C PHE A 378 -7.35 0.40 10.41
N PHE A 379 -8.42 1.20 10.45
CA PHE A 379 -8.41 2.48 11.15
C PHE A 379 -9.67 2.65 12.00
N ARG A 380 -9.53 3.17 13.21
CA ARG A 380 -10.65 3.47 14.10
C ARG A 380 -10.44 4.76 14.84
N SER A 381 -11.45 5.61 14.88
CA SER A 381 -11.45 6.74 15.79
C SER A 381 -11.80 6.31 17.21
N VAL A 382 -11.06 6.81 18.20
CA VAL A 382 -11.21 6.45 19.62
C VAL A 382 -11.59 7.71 20.40
N ILE A 383 -12.89 7.93 20.59
CA ILE A 383 -13.41 9.13 21.25
C ILE A 383 -12.84 9.33 22.68
N PRO A 384 -12.70 8.27 23.50
CA PRO A 384 -12.08 8.39 24.83
C PRO A 384 -10.59 8.79 24.80
N ALA A 385 -9.88 8.59 23.69
CA ALA A 385 -8.49 9.04 23.50
C ALA A 385 -8.43 10.53 23.07
N MET A 386 -9.18 11.38 23.77
CA MET A 386 -9.21 12.82 23.55
C MET A 386 -7.88 13.46 23.95
N ALA A 387 -7.41 14.41 23.15
CA ALA A 387 -6.32 15.30 23.53
C ALA A 387 -6.71 16.77 23.28
N TYR A 388 -6.12 17.67 24.03
CA TYR A 388 -6.41 19.09 24.03
C TYR A 388 -5.25 19.83 23.36
N HIS A 389 -5.52 20.36 22.17
CA HIS A 389 -4.60 21.21 21.43
C HIS A 389 -4.51 22.57 22.14
N GLN A 390 -3.32 22.86 22.65
CA GLN A 390 -3.00 24.08 23.38
C GLN A 390 -2.64 25.20 22.39
N GLU A 391 -3.30 26.35 22.47
CA GLU A 391 -2.95 27.50 21.63
C GLU A 391 -1.60 28.12 22.05
N PRO A 392 -0.69 28.42 21.09
CA PRO A 392 0.57 29.05 21.39
C PRO A 392 0.38 30.50 21.90
N PRO A 393 1.30 31.02 22.73
CA PRO A 393 1.29 32.43 23.13
C PRO A 393 1.26 33.35 21.91
N GLY A 394 0.33 34.32 21.87
CA GLY A 394 0.17 35.23 20.73
C GLY A 394 -0.56 34.64 19.51
N LYS A 395 -0.95 33.36 19.55
CA LYS A 395 -1.70 32.64 18.49
C LYS A 395 -1.00 32.60 17.11
N GLU A 396 0.30 32.84 17.06
CA GLU A 396 1.12 32.70 15.85
C GLU A 396 1.75 31.30 15.82
N ASN A 397 1.71 30.65 14.65
CA ASN A 397 2.43 29.39 14.44
C ASN A 397 3.80 29.70 13.82
N GLU A 398 4.83 28.98 14.25
CA GLU A 398 6.20 29.13 13.72
C GLU A 398 6.32 28.67 12.25
N THR A 399 5.31 27.95 11.75
CA THR A 399 5.25 27.42 10.39
C THR A 399 4.11 28.02 9.59
N ASP A 400 4.39 28.45 8.36
CA ASP A 400 3.36 28.79 7.38
C ASP A 400 2.68 27.51 6.86
N ARG A 401 1.56 27.17 7.50
CA ARG A 401 0.77 25.98 7.17
C ARG A 401 0.10 26.08 5.80
N ALA A 402 -0.23 27.29 5.32
CA ALA A 402 -0.92 27.46 4.05
C ALA A 402 0.06 27.27 2.88
N ALA A 403 1.24 27.90 2.95
CA ALA A 403 2.31 27.70 1.99
C ALA A 403 2.78 26.23 1.99
N GLY A 404 3.00 25.66 3.19
CA GLY A 404 3.39 24.25 3.32
C GLY A 404 2.38 23.30 2.67
N LYS A 405 1.08 23.48 2.96
CA LYS A 405 0.00 22.67 2.38
C LYS A 405 -0.08 22.80 0.86
N ALA A 406 0.27 23.95 0.28
CA ALA A 406 0.30 24.10 -1.17
C ALA A 406 1.38 23.21 -1.81
N VAL A 407 2.56 23.16 -1.21
CA VAL A 407 3.67 22.30 -1.64
C VAL A 407 3.32 20.82 -1.47
N THR A 408 2.86 20.44 -0.28
CA THR A 408 2.66 19.03 0.08
C THR A 408 1.45 18.40 -0.62
N GLN A 409 0.49 19.20 -1.10
CA GLN A 409 -0.58 18.71 -1.98
C GLN A 409 -0.06 18.05 -3.25
N HIS A 410 0.97 18.61 -3.90
CA HIS A 410 1.59 17.99 -5.07
C HIS A 410 2.32 16.69 -4.69
N GLN A 411 2.99 16.67 -3.54
CA GLN A 411 3.66 15.48 -3.02
C GLN A 411 2.67 14.35 -2.67
N MET A 412 1.51 14.68 -2.10
CA MET A 412 0.44 13.70 -1.85
C MET A 412 -0.12 13.12 -3.15
N LYS A 413 -0.39 13.96 -4.16
CA LYS A 413 -0.88 13.48 -5.47
C LYS A 413 0.09 12.50 -6.13
N SER A 414 1.40 12.73 -6.03
CA SER A 414 2.42 11.86 -6.63
C SER A 414 2.69 10.57 -5.83
N ARG A 415 2.27 10.50 -4.55
CA ARG A 415 2.48 9.32 -3.69
C ARG A 415 1.22 8.51 -3.39
N ILE A 416 0.04 9.12 -3.45
CA ILE A 416 -1.24 8.52 -3.05
C ILE A 416 -2.20 8.44 -4.26
N PRO A 417 -2.05 7.42 -5.13
CA PRO A 417 -2.86 7.31 -6.33
C PRO A 417 -4.33 7.00 -6.05
N TYR A 418 -4.65 6.28 -4.97
CA TYR A 418 -5.99 5.72 -4.70
C TYR A 418 -7.11 6.76 -4.58
N PHE A 419 -6.83 7.93 -3.98
CA PHE A 419 -7.83 8.96 -3.69
C PHE A 419 -7.49 10.33 -4.27
N TYR A 420 -6.22 10.74 -4.20
CA TYR A 420 -5.82 12.10 -4.56
C TYR A 420 -5.46 12.27 -6.04
N ARG A 421 -5.30 11.17 -6.79
CA ARG A 421 -4.95 11.22 -8.21
C ARG A 421 -6.15 10.88 -9.08
N LYS A 422 -6.32 11.66 -10.16
CA LYS A 422 -7.28 11.39 -11.22
C LYS A 422 -6.51 10.90 -12.46
N PRO A 423 -7.05 9.97 -13.24
CA PRO A 423 -6.48 9.65 -14.55
C PRO A 423 -6.37 10.90 -15.42
N LEU A 424 -5.19 11.10 -16.02
CA LEU A 424 -4.91 12.21 -16.93
C LEU A 424 -4.93 11.71 -18.37
N LYS A 425 -5.18 12.62 -19.31
CA LYS A 425 -4.98 12.34 -20.74
C LYS A 425 -3.49 12.31 -21.06
N ILE A 426 -3.12 11.65 -22.16
CA ILE A 426 -1.72 11.49 -22.54
C ILE A 426 -0.98 12.82 -22.74
N GLU A 427 -1.69 13.87 -23.15
CA GLU A 427 -1.13 15.21 -23.35
C GLU A 427 -0.63 15.85 -22.05
N ASP A 428 -1.23 15.48 -20.91
CA ASP A 428 -0.91 16.01 -19.58
C ASP A 428 -0.26 14.95 -18.65
N ALA A 429 -0.10 13.72 -19.13
CA ALA A 429 0.36 12.60 -18.33
C ALA A 429 1.87 12.66 -18.05
N GLN A 430 2.25 12.12 -16.90
CA GLN A 430 3.62 12.08 -16.40
C GLN A 430 3.90 10.70 -15.79
N ILE A 431 5.17 10.30 -15.71
CA ILE A 431 5.56 9.04 -15.10
C ILE A 431 5.55 9.18 -13.58
N ASN A 432 4.64 8.47 -12.91
CA ASN A 432 4.55 8.46 -11.46
C ASN A 432 5.36 7.31 -10.85
N LYS A 433 6.25 7.61 -9.89
CA LYS A 433 6.98 6.58 -9.11
C LYS A 433 6.05 5.61 -8.37
N LYS A 434 4.89 6.10 -7.96
CA LYS A 434 3.78 5.33 -7.37
C LYS A 434 2.61 5.38 -8.35
N PRO A 435 2.57 4.50 -9.37
CA PRO A 435 1.55 4.56 -10.41
C PRO A 435 0.17 4.20 -9.86
N LEU A 436 -0.89 4.46 -10.61
CA LEU A 436 -2.24 4.05 -10.23
C LEU A 436 -2.42 2.53 -10.36
N VAL A 437 -1.92 1.98 -11.47
CA VAL A 437 -2.06 0.58 -11.83
C VAL A 437 -0.69 -0.10 -11.92
N SER A 438 -0.61 -1.36 -11.50
CA SER A 438 0.50 -2.26 -11.85
C SER A 438 -0.05 -3.49 -12.55
N ILE A 439 0.52 -3.88 -13.68
CA ILE A 439 0.26 -5.16 -14.32
C ILE A 439 1.38 -6.11 -13.94
N TYR A 440 1.07 -7.22 -13.28
CA TYR A 440 2.06 -8.22 -12.93
C TYR A 440 2.08 -9.34 -13.97
N ILE A 441 3.28 -9.78 -14.34
CA ILE A 441 3.52 -10.84 -15.32
C ILE A 441 4.46 -11.88 -14.70
N PRO A 442 3.98 -13.09 -14.41
CA PRO A 442 4.87 -14.21 -14.11
C PRO A 442 5.35 -14.83 -15.43
N ALA A 443 6.65 -14.78 -15.69
CA ALA A 443 7.27 -15.20 -16.94
C ALA A 443 8.11 -16.48 -16.73
N TYR A 444 7.90 -17.48 -17.58
CA TYR A 444 8.73 -18.68 -17.64
C TYR A 444 8.72 -19.25 -19.05
N ASN A 445 9.88 -19.29 -19.71
CA ASN A 445 10.04 -19.83 -21.06
C ASN A 445 9.05 -19.26 -22.09
N CYS A 446 8.98 -17.94 -22.18
CA CYS A 446 8.03 -17.19 -22.99
C CYS A 446 8.73 -16.21 -23.97
N ARG A 447 9.92 -16.57 -24.46
CA ARG A 447 10.75 -15.70 -25.31
C ARG A 447 10.02 -15.18 -26.56
N ASP A 448 9.12 -15.98 -27.12
CA ASP A 448 8.40 -15.68 -28.37
C ASP A 448 7.15 -14.80 -28.16
N SER A 449 6.68 -14.66 -26.91
CA SER A 449 5.42 -13.96 -26.58
C SER A 449 5.61 -12.74 -25.68
N ILE A 450 6.69 -12.69 -24.89
CA ILE A 450 6.86 -11.72 -23.81
C ILE A 450 6.85 -10.26 -24.30
N VAL A 451 7.42 -9.97 -25.48
CA VAL A 451 7.42 -8.62 -26.04
C VAL A 451 5.99 -8.17 -26.38
N ARG A 452 5.18 -9.04 -27.02
CA ARG A 452 3.77 -8.75 -27.30
C ARG A 452 2.98 -8.55 -26.02
N CYS A 453 3.20 -9.41 -25.02
CA CYS A 453 2.56 -9.36 -23.72
C CYS A 453 2.80 -8.01 -23.03
N VAL A 454 4.07 -7.63 -22.84
CA VAL A 454 4.45 -6.37 -22.18
C VAL A 454 3.98 -5.15 -22.99
N THR A 455 4.12 -5.16 -24.31
CA THR A 455 3.65 -4.08 -25.18
C THR A 455 2.13 -3.88 -25.06
N SER A 456 1.34 -4.95 -24.93
CA SER A 456 -0.12 -4.82 -24.72
C SER A 456 -0.49 -4.16 -23.39
N ALA A 457 0.34 -4.33 -22.35
CA ALA A 457 0.14 -3.68 -21.05
C ALA A 457 0.60 -2.22 -21.06
N LEU A 458 1.64 -1.87 -21.82
CA LEU A 458 2.11 -0.49 -21.97
C LEU A 458 1.16 0.36 -22.84
N ASN A 459 0.60 -0.23 -23.90
CA ASN A 459 -0.34 0.39 -24.84
C ASN A 459 -1.80 0.28 -24.36
N GLN A 460 -2.06 0.81 -23.16
CA GLN A 460 -3.40 0.89 -22.58
C GLN A 460 -3.92 2.33 -22.63
N THR A 461 -5.25 2.50 -22.66
CA THR A 461 -5.89 3.83 -22.55
C THR A 461 -5.62 4.52 -21.21
N ILE A 462 -5.28 3.74 -20.16
CA ILE A 462 -4.77 4.24 -18.88
C ILE A 462 -3.24 4.22 -18.88
N VAL A 463 -2.64 5.40 -18.85
CA VAL A 463 -1.18 5.57 -18.97
C VAL A 463 -0.45 5.63 -17.63
N ASP A 464 -1.16 5.93 -16.53
CA ASP A 464 -0.62 5.89 -15.15
C ASP A 464 -0.50 4.45 -14.64
N LEU A 465 0.37 3.69 -15.29
CA LEU A 465 0.54 2.25 -15.16
C LEU A 465 2.02 1.87 -15.24
N GLU A 466 2.41 0.85 -14.47
CA GLU A 466 3.67 0.13 -14.63
C GLU A 466 3.43 -1.36 -14.94
N VAL A 467 4.46 -2.03 -15.47
CA VAL A 467 4.51 -3.48 -15.69
C VAL A 467 5.58 -4.08 -14.79
N CYS A 468 5.24 -5.14 -14.06
CA CYS A 468 6.09 -5.81 -13.08
C CYS A 468 6.28 -7.27 -13.47
N ILE A 469 7.47 -7.63 -13.93
CA ILE A 469 7.77 -8.94 -14.50
C ILE A 469 8.66 -9.71 -13.52
N CYS A 470 8.28 -10.95 -13.23
CA CYS A 470 9.16 -11.93 -12.58
C CYS A 470 9.53 -13.00 -13.59
N ASP A 471 10.80 -13.03 -14.00
CA ASP A 471 11.37 -14.20 -14.65
C ASP A 471 11.60 -15.30 -13.62
N ASP A 472 10.81 -16.38 -13.71
CA ASP A 472 10.82 -17.51 -12.78
C ASP A 472 11.85 -18.56 -13.19
N GLY A 473 13.09 -18.11 -13.44
CA GLY A 473 14.21 -18.98 -13.78
C GLY A 473 14.05 -19.63 -15.15
N SER A 474 13.72 -18.84 -16.17
CA SER A 474 13.60 -19.33 -17.55
C SER A 474 14.89 -19.99 -18.00
N THR A 475 14.74 -21.07 -18.76
CA THR A 475 15.83 -21.85 -19.37
C THR A 475 16.09 -21.45 -20.82
N ASP A 476 15.21 -20.64 -21.41
CA ASP A 476 15.37 -20.04 -22.73
C ASP A 476 15.84 -18.58 -22.62
N ASP A 477 15.83 -17.87 -23.74
CA ASP A 477 16.31 -16.49 -23.83
C ASP A 477 15.37 -15.43 -23.22
N THR A 478 14.28 -15.83 -22.54
CA THR A 478 13.25 -14.93 -21.99
C THR A 478 13.85 -13.76 -21.19
N LEU A 479 14.71 -14.05 -20.21
CA LEU A 479 15.33 -13.02 -19.38
C LEU A 479 16.17 -12.04 -20.21
N SER A 480 16.95 -12.57 -21.16
CA SER A 480 17.80 -11.75 -22.02
C SER A 480 16.98 -10.80 -22.90
N ILE A 481 15.85 -11.26 -23.43
CA ILE A 481 14.90 -10.44 -24.20
C ILE A 481 14.27 -9.38 -23.30
N ILE A 482 13.78 -9.77 -22.11
CA ILE A 482 13.19 -8.82 -21.16
C ILE A 482 14.20 -7.72 -20.80
N GLN A 483 15.45 -8.08 -20.51
CA GLN A 483 16.51 -7.12 -20.18
C GLN A 483 16.85 -6.22 -21.38
N SER A 484 16.98 -6.81 -22.58
CA SER A 484 17.29 -6.06 -23.80
C SER A 484 16.19 -5.07 -24.16
N TYR A 485 14.92 -5.41 -23.99
CA TYR A 485 13.79 -4.55 -24.36
C TYR A 485 13.34 -3.60 -23.26
N TYR A 486 13.50 -3.98 -21.99
CA TYR A 486 12.83 -3.28 -20.88
C TYR A 486 13.74 -2.98 -19.69
N GLY A 487 15.02 -3.37 -19.72
CA GLY A 487 15.96 -3.16 -18.60
C GLY A 487 16.16 -1.70 -18.18
N HIS A 488 15.89 -0.75 -19.08
CA HIS A 488 15.94 0.69 -18.81
C HIS A 488 14.58 1.40 -19.01
N HIS A 489 13.50 0.64 -19.19
CA HIS A 489 12.19 1.22 -19.46
C HIS A 489 11.59 1.80 -18.17
N PRO A 490 11.22 3.09 -18.11
CA PRO A 490 10.86 3.77 -16.86
C PRO A 490 9.52 3.28 -16.26
N ARG A 491 8.74 2.53 -17.04
CA ARG A 491 7.46 1.91 -16.63
C ARG A 491 7.53 0.39 -16.47
N VAL A 492 8.69 -0.24 -16.62
CA VAL A 492 8.84 -1.69 -16.44
C VAL A 492 9.80 -1.99 -15.31
N LYS A 493 9.42 -2.91 -14.43
CA LYS A 493 10.28 -3.49 -13.40
C LYS A 493 10.45 -4.96 -13.63
N ILE A 494 11.66 -5.44 -13.40
CA ILE A 494 12.06 -6.80 -13.67
C ILE A 494 12.72 -7.36 -12.41
N VAL A 495 12.31 -8.56 -12.02
CA VAL A 495 13.01 -9.40 -11.06
C VAL A 495 13.24 -10.77 -11.70
N SER A 496 14.35 -11.42 -11.37
CA SER A 496 14.61 -12.80 -11.75
C SER A 496 14.94 -13.60 -10.49
N LYS A 497 14.52 -14.87 -10.47
CA LYS A 497 14.73 -15.82 -9.37
C LYS A 497 14.89 -17.22 -9.93
N GLU A 498 15.30 -18.17 -9.09
CA GLU A 498 15.22 -19.59 -9.44
C GLU A 498 13.76 -20.03 -9.60
N ASN A 499 13.48 -20.99 -10.50
CA ASN A 499 12.13 -21.46 -10.78
C ASN A 499 11.42 -22.00 -9.52
N GLY A 500 10.34 -21.34 -9.12
CA GLY A 500 9.49 -21.74 -7.98
C GLY A 500 8.04 -22.01 -8.36
N GLY A 501 7.72 -22.00 -9.67
CA GLY A 501 6.37 -22.17 -10.19
C GLY A 501 5.53 -20.89 -10.15
N ILE A 502 4.40 -20.95 -10.86
CA ILE A 502 3.52 -19.80 -11.14
C ILE A 502 3.08 -19.05 -9.88
N GLY A 503 2.82 -19.74 -8.76
CA GLY A 503 2.48 -19.10 -7.48
C GLY A 503 3.61 -18.25 -6.91
N SER A 504 4.83 -18.79 -6.93
CA SER A 504 6.04 -18.10 -6.45
C SER A 504 6.39 -16.91 -7.36
N ALA A 505 6.29 -17.09 -8.67
CA ALA A 505 6.45 -16.03 -9.66
C ALA A 505 5.42 -14.91 -9.46
N SER A 506 4.15 -15.25 -9.29
CA SER A 506 3.06 -14.28 -9.10
C SER A 506 3.23 -13.48 -7.81
N ASN A 507 3.59 -14.13 -6.69
CA ASN A 507 3.92 -13.45 -5.45
C ASN A 507 5.09 -12.48 -5.64
N SER A 508 6.15 -12.92 -6.33
CA SER A 508 7.33 -12.10 -6.61
C SER A 508 7.00 -10.88 -7.47
N SER A 509 6.19 -11.05 -8.54
CA SER A 509 5.75 -9.95 -9.40
C SER A 509 4.84 -8.95 -8.66
N VAL A 510 3.90 -9.42 -7.83
CA VAL A 510 3.02 -8.54 -7.05
C VAL A 510 3.79 -7.78 -5.96
N ASN A 511 4.81 -8.39 -5.36
CA ASN A 511 5.61 -7.75 -4.31
C ASN A 511 6.40 -6.54 -4.81
N ILE A 512 6.78 -6.50 -6.09
CA ILE A 512 7.49 -5.34 -6.70
C ILE A 512 6.54 -4.28 -7.28
N CYS A 513 5.22 -4.54 -7.31
CA CYS A 513 4.21 -3.57 -7.71
C CYS A 513 4.13 -2.39 -6.72
N ASN A 514 4.11 -1.18 -7.23
CA ASN A 514 3.88 0.06 -6.49
C ASN A 514 2.44 0.58 -6.62
N GLY A 515 1.69 0.12 -7.62
CA GLY A 515 0.30 0.50 -7.88
C GLY A 515 -0.66 0.09 -6.77
N TYR A 516 -1.86 0.68 -6.79
CA TYR A 516 -2.95 0.29 -5.90
C TYR A 516 -3.88 -0.74 -6.55
N TYR A 517 -4.15 -0.57 -7.84
CA TYR A 517 -4.93 -1.53 -8.62
C TYR A 517 -3.97 -2.45 -9.37
N ILE A 518 -4.11 -3.75 -9.19
CA ILE A 518 -3.18 -4.76 -9.69
C ILE A 518 -3.88 -5.61 -10.73
N GLY A 519 -3.36 -5.68 -11.95
CA GLY A 519 -3.87 -6.53 -13.03
C GLY A 519 -3.01 -7.76 -13.27
N GLN A 520 -3.64 -8.90 -13.53
CA GLN A 520 -2.95 -10.12 -13.95
C GLN A 520 -2.83 -10.21 -15.47
N LEU A 521 -1.62 -10.42 -15.97
CA LEU A 521 -1.38 -10.76 -17.37
C LEU A 521 -0.38 -11.91 -17.47
N ASP A 522 -0.77 -13.00 -18.11
CA ASP A 522 0.10 -14.15 -18.30
C ASP A 522 1.05 -13.90 -19.49
N SER A 523 2.28 -14.42 -19.41
CA SER A 523 3.39 -14.05 -20.31
C SER A 523 3.23 -14.48 -21.78
N ASP A 524 2.30 -15.40 -22.05
CA ASP A 524 1.93 -15.94 -23.36
C ASP A 524 0.74 -15.19 -24.01
N ASP A 525 0.04 -14.37 -23.23
CA ASP A 525 -1.22 -13.70 -23.60
C ASP A 525 -1.03 -12.20 -23.85
N TYR A 526 -2.13 -11.50 -24.21
CA TYR A 526 -2.13 -10.04 -24.39
C TYR A 526 -3.51 -9.40 -24.14
N LEU A 527 -3.51 -8.13 -23.75
CA LEU A 527 -4.72 -7.35 -23.43
C LEU A 527 -5.31 -6.63 -24.64
N GLU A 528 -6.61 -6.34 -24.58
CA GLU A 528 -7.22 -5.27 -25.39
C GLU A 528 -6.85 -3.89 -24.81
N PRO A 529 -6.76 -2.82 -25.63
CA PRO A 529 -6.22 -1.53 -25.17
C PRO A 529 -7.03 -0.80 -24.10
N ASP A 530 -8.33 -1.08 -23.98
CA ASP A 530 -9.24 -0.46 -23.00
C ASP A 530 -9.52 -1.34 -21.76
N ALA A 531 -8.82 -2.48 -21.62
CA ALA A 531 -9.06 -3.46 -20.56
C ALA A 531 -8.92 -2.84 -19.15
N VAL A 532 -7.84 -2.07 -18.93
CA VAL A 532 -7.57 -1.42 -17.63
C VAL A 532 -8.58 -0.31 -17.34
N GLU A 533 -8.96 0.48 -18.34
CA GLU A 533 -9.95 1.56 -18.18
C GLU A 533 -11.32 1.02 -17.77
N LEU A 534 -11.78 -0.04 -18.42
CA LEU A 534 -13.06 -0.68 -18.11
C LEU A 534 -13.11 -1.18 -16.67
N CYS A 535 -12.05 -1.85 -16.22
CA CYS A 535 -11.97 -2.33 -14.84
C CYS A 535 -11.86 -1.19 -13.83
N LEU A 536 -11.05 -0.17 -14.12
CA LEU A 536 -10.84 0.97 -13.24
C LEU A 536 -12.14 1.78 -13.06
N LYS A 537 -12.95 1.92 -14.10
CA LYS A 537 -14.27 2.58 -14.02
C LYS A 537 -15.16 1.95 -12.95
N GLU A 538 -15.22 0.62 -12.89
CA GLU A 538 -16.02 -0.08 -11.87
C GLU A 538 -15.46 0.17 -10.45
N PHE A 539 -14.14 0.09 -10.26
CA PHE A 539 -13.49 0.40 -8.97
C PHE A 539 -13.68 1.84 -8.51
N LEU A 540 -13.77 2.80 -9.44
CA LEU A 540 -14.03 4.19 -9.12
C LEU A 540 -15.49 4.44 -8.77
N SER A 541 -16.41 3.63 -9.31
CA SER A 541 -17.84 3.69 -9.00
C SER A 541 -18.20 3.01 -7.67
N ASP A 542 -17.48 1.96 -7.29
CA ASP A 542 -17.69 1.23 -6.04
C ASP A 542 -16.34 0.89 -5.40
N LYS A 543 -16.04 1.59 -4.30
CA LYS A 543 -14.79 1.45 -3.55
C LYS A 543 -14.75 0.20 -2.66
N ASN A 544 -15.88 -0.50 -2.49
CA ASN A 544 -15.96 -1.76 -1.73
C ASN A 544 -15.55 -2.98 -2.57
N LEU A 545 -15.35 -2.81 -3.88
CA LEU A 545 -14.89 -3.89 -4.75
C LEU A 545 -13.46 -4.32 -4.40
N SER A 546 -13.28 -5.62 -4.22
CA SER A 546 -11.97 -6.24 -4.04
C SER A 546 -11.35 -6.66 -5.37
N CYS A 547 -12.17 -7.05 -6.34
CA CYS A 547 -11.78 -7.50 -7.67
C CYS A 547 -12.81 -7.08 -8.71
N VAL A 548 -12.32 -6.72 -9.89
CA VAL A 548 -13.10 -6.54 -11.12
C VAL A 548 -12.49 -7.48 -12.16
N TYR A 549 -13.32 -8.23 -12.86
CA TYR A 549 -12.83 -9.12 -13.92
C TYR A 549 -13.72 -9.05 -15.15
N THR A 550 -13.14 -9.38 -16.30
CA THR A 550 -13.79 -9.37 -17.61
C THR A 550 -13.95 -10.79 -18.13
N THR A 551 -14.18 -10.94 -19.43
CA THR A 551 -13.96 -12.21 -20.11
C THR A 551 -12.89 -12.08 -21.20
N TYR A 552 -12.66 -13.17 -21.91
CA TYR A 552 -11.55 -13.38 -22.84
C TYR A 552 -12.02 -14.07 -24.12
N ARG A 553 -11.16 -14.07 -25.14
CA ARG A 553 -11.25 -14.93 -26.32
C ARG A 553 -10.03 -15.83 -26.38
N ASN A 554 -10.18 -17.02 -26.95
CA ASN A 554 -9.05 -17.88 -27.30
C ASN A 554 -8.59 -17.52 -28.72
N VAL A 555 -7.28 -17.32 -28.88
CA VAL A 555 -6.65 -17.03 -30.16
C VAL A 555 -5.56 -18.06 -30.46
N ASN A 556 -5.27 -18.23 -31.74
CA ASN A 556 -4.10 -18.99 -32.20
C ASN A 556 -2.81 -18.16 -31.99
N PRO A 557 -1.61 -18.76 -32.07
CA PRO A 557 -0.35 -18.02 -31.91
C PRO A 557 -0.17 -16.84 -32.88
N ASP A 558 -0.73 -16.94 -34.08
CA ASP A 558 -0.76 -15.89 -35.11
C ASP A 558 -1.78 -14.75 -34.82
N GLY A 559 -2.54 -14.85 -33.74
CA GLY A 559 -3.56 -13.87 -33.32
C GLY A 559 -4.94 -14.09 -33.93
N THR A 560 -5.13 -15.10 -34.80
CA THR A 560 -6.44 -15.40 -35.37
C THR A 560 -7.39 -15.95 -34.30
N LEU A 561 -8.67 -15.59 -34.39
CA LEU A 561 -9.69 -16.06 -33.44
C LEU A 561 -9.86 -17.57 -33.54
N HIS A 562 -9.75 -18.26 -32.41
CA HIS A 562 -10.10 -19.68 -32.30
C HIS A 562 -11.52 -19.85 -31.78
N SER A 563 -11.86 -19.23 -30.65
CA SER A 563 -13.21 -19.26 -30.07
C SER A 563 -13.38 -18.15 -29.03
N ASP A 564 -14.62 -17.82 -28.69
CA ASP A 564 -14.86 -17.06 -27.46
C ASP A 564 -14.48 -17.87 -26.22
N GLY A 565 -14.10 -17.17 -25.17
CA GLY A 565 -13.84 -17.73 -23.86
C GLY A 565 -15.14 -18.06 -23.12
N TYR A 566 -15.04 -18.91 -22.10
CA TYR A 566 -16.19 -19.17 -21.24
C TYR A 566 -16.58 -17.88 -20.48
N ASN A 567 -17.87 -17.55 -20.50
CA ASN A 567 -18.43 -16.38 -19.86
C ASN A 567 -19.57 -16.77 -18.89
N TRP A 568 -19.44 -16.39 -17.61
CA TRP A 568 -20.52 -16.52 -16.63
C TRP A 568 -21.07 -15.13 -16.27
N PRO A 569 -22.27 -14.76 -16.71
CA PRO A 569 -22.64 -13.35 -16.78
C PRO A 569 -22.74 -12.59 -15.46
N ILE A 570 -23.11 -13.27 -14.38
CA ILE A 570 -23.36 -12.64 -13.07
C ILE A 570 -22.49 -13.32 -12.01
N TYR A 571 -21.63 -12.54 -11.36
CA TYR A 571 -20.82 -13.01 -10.25
C TYR A 571 -21.66 -13.36 -9.02
N SER A 572 -21.30 -14.45 -8.34
CA SER A 572 -21.68 -14.74 -6.95
C SER A 572 -20.55 -15.52 -6.26
N ARG A 573 -20.46 -15.43 -4.93
CA ARG A 573 -19.45 -16.18 -4.16
C ARG A 573 -19.74 -17.67 -4.21
N GLU A 574 -21.02 -18.04 -4.17
CA GLU A 574 -21.53 -19.40 -4.24
C GLU A 574 -21.17 -20.05 -5.58
N LYS A 575 -21.31 -19.30 -6.68
CA LYS A 575 -20.89 -19.80 -7.99
C LYS A 575 -19.38 -19.91 -8.10
N LEU A 576 -18.63 -18.94 -7.58
CA LEU A 576 -17.17 -19.03 -7.55
C LEU A 576 -16.69 -20.21 -6.70
N MET A 577 -17.34 -20.51 -5.58
CA MET A 577 -17.01 -21.64 -4.72
C MET A 577 -17.25 -23.00 -5.40
N THR A 578 -18.13 -23.06 -6.40
CA THR A 578 -18.49 -24.29 -7.10
C THR A 578 -17.82 -24.45 -8.47
N ALA A 579 -17.35 -23.36 -9.06
CA ALA A 579 -16.58 -23.36 -10.30
C ALA A 579 -15.80 -22.05 -10.45
N MET A 580 -14.60 -22.13 -11.07
CA MET A 580 -13.83 -20.95 -11.41
C MET A 580 -14.57 -20.11 -12.47
N ILE A 581 -15.22 -19.03 -12.04
CA ILE A 581 -15.93 -18.06 -12.89
C ILE A 581 -15.21 -16.70 -13.04
N ALA A 582 -14.13 -16.48 -12.29
CA ALA A 582 -13.34 -15.25 -12.34
C ALA A 582 -12.32 -15.33 -13.48
N HIS A 583 -12.77 -15.16 -14.72
CA HIS A 583 -11.92 -15.29 -15.91
C HIS A 583 -11.04 -14.08 -16.17
N HIS A 584 -10.05 -14.23 -17.06
CA HIS A 584 -9.22 -13.10 -17.50
C HIS A 584 -10.09 -12.08 -18.25
N PHE A 585 -9.75 -10.79 -18.25
CA PHE A 585 -8.72 -10.11 -17.48
C PHE A 585 -9.18 -9.90 -16.03
N ARG A 586 -8.27 -9.95 -15.05
CA ARG A 586 -8.61 -9.68 -13.64
C ARG A 586 -7.79 -8.53 -13.10
N MET A 587 -8.46 -7.60 -12.43
CA MET A 587 -7.84 -6.59 -11.59
C MET A 587 -8.34 -6.68 -10.16
N PHE A 588 -7.45 -6.54 -9.18
CA PHE A 588 -7.78 -6.53 -7.76
C PHE A 588 -7.08 -5.38 -7.04
N THR A 589 -7.58 -5.01 -5.85
CA THR A 589 -6.89 -4.01 -5.02
C THR A 589 -5.73 -4.66 -4.27
N ILE A 590 -4.58 -3.98 -4.21
CA ILE A 590 -3.43 -4.47 -3.44
C ILE A 590 -3.79 -4.65 -1.96
N ARG A 591 -4.67 -3.80 -1.40
CA ARG A 591 -5.18 -3.95 -0.03
C ARG A 591 -5.91 -5.28 0.14
N ALA A 592 -6.81 -5.65 -0.78
CA ALA A 592 -7.50 -6.93 -0.69
C ALA A 592 -6.51 -8.10 -0.78
N TRP A 593 -5.51 -8.03 -1.65
CA TRP A 593 -4.44 -9.04 -1.75
C TRP A 593 -3.66 -9.18 -0.43
N LYS A 594 -3.29 -8.05 0.21
CA LYS A 594 -2.60 -8.03 1.51
C LYS A 594 -3.44 -8.56 2.68
N LEU A 595 -4.78 -8.60 2.54
CA LEU A 595 -5.71 -9.24 3.49
C LEU A 595 -5.87 -10.76 3.22
N THR A 596 -5.14 -11.30 2.24
CA THR A 596 -5.02 -12.75 1.99
C THR A 596 -3.62 -13.24 2.37
N LYS A 597 -3.35 -14.52 2.08
CA LYS A 597 -2.01 -15.13 2.23
C LYS A 597 -1.20 -15.11 0.92
N GLY A 598 -1.57 -14.30 -0.06
CA GLY A 598 -0.98 -14.30 -1.41
C GLY A 598 -1.30 -15.58 -2.19
N PHE A 599 -0.61 -15.76 -3.32
CA PHE A 599 -0.73 -16.95 -4.17
C PHE A 599 -0.18 -18.18 -3.45
N ASN A 600 -0.78 -19.34 -3.71
CA ASN A 600 -0.31 -20.61 -3.17
C ASN A 600 0.90 -21.11 -3.98
N GLU A 601 2.06 -21.22 -3.34
CA GLU A 601 3.31 -21.68 -3.96
C GLU A 601 3.48 -23.21 -3.94
N LYS A 602 2.56 -23.95 -3.32
CA LYS A 602 2.64 -25.41 -3.18
C LYS A 602 1.89 -26.17 -4.27
N ILE A 603 0.96 -25.51 -4.96
CA ILE A 603 0.19 -26.11 -6.05
C ILE A 603 0.72 -25.62 -7.39
N THR A 604 0.75 -26.51 -8.37
CA THR A 604 1.29 -26.30 -9.71
C THR A 604 0.25 -25.73 -10.69
N ASN A 605 -1.04 -25.93 -10.39
CA ASN A 605 -2.20 -25.54 -11.19
C ASN A 605 -3.32 -25.05 -10.27
N ALA A 606 -4.33 -24.35 -10.81
CA ALA A 606 -5.42 -23.72 -10.04
C ALA A 606 -4.96 -22.65 -9.01
N VAL A 607 -3.74 -22.13 -9.19
CA VAL A 607 -3.18 -21.01 -8.42
C VAL A 607 -4.04 -19.75 -8.55
N ASP A 608 -4.54 -19.49 -9.76
CA ASP A 608 -5.50 -18.43 -10.03
C ASP A 608 -6.80 -18.66 -9.24
N TYR A 609 -7.36 -19.86 -9.32
CA TYR A 609 -8.62 -20.16 -8.64
C TYR A 609 -8.51 -20.00 -7.11
N ASP A 610 -7.42 -20.49 -6.51
CA ASP A 610 -7.12 -20.27 -5.08
C ASP A 610 -7.05 -18.78 -4.72
N MET A 611 -6.31 -17.98 -5.51
CA MET A 611 -6.17 -16.55 -5.24
C MET A 611 -7.51 -15.81 -5.31
N TYR A 612 -8.32 -16.08 -6.34
CA TYR A 612 -9.60 -15.40 -6.50
C TYR A 612 -10.65 -15.90 -5.49
N LEU A 613 -10.57 -17.15 -5.03
CA LEU A 613 -11.32 -17.60 -3.87
C LEU A 613 -10.91 -16.82 -2.60
N LYS A 614 -9.61 -16.69 -2.30
CA LYS A 614 -9.13 -15.90 -1.16
C LYS A 614 -9.60 -14.44 -1.21
N LEU A 615 -9.54 -13.79 -2.37
CA LEU A 615 -10.03 -12.43 -2.55
C LEU A 615 -11.56 -12.34 -2.35
N SER A 616 -12.32 -13.32 -2.82
CA SER A 616 -13.78 -13.38 -2.65
C SER A 616 -14.24 -13.56 -1.20
N GLU A 617 -13.32 -13.91 -0.30
CA GLU A 617 -13.55 -13.97 1.14
C GLU A 617 -13.40 -12.60 1.81
N VAL A 618 -12.73 -11.65 1.14
CA VAL A 618 -12.39 -10.32 1.67
C VAL A 618 -13.42 -9.26 1.24
N GLY A 619 -13.81 -9.24 -0.03
CA GLY A 619 -14.74 -8.24 -0.53
C GLY A 619 -15.50 -8.67 -1.78
N GLN A 620 -16.38 -7.80 -2.25
CA GLN A 620 -17.26 -8.08 -3.39
C GLN A 620 -16.46 -8.07 -4.71
N PHE A 621 -16.90 -8.87 -5.68
CA PHE A 621 -16.37 -8.80 -7.04
C PHE A 621 -17.39 -8.17 -7.98
N LYS A 622 -16.87 -7.58 -9.06
CA LYS A 622 -17.65 -7.14 -10.21
C LYS A 622 -17.19 -7.87 -11.48
N HIS A 623 -18.14 -8.35 -12.26
CA HIS A 623 -17.88 -8.91 -13.58
C HIS A 623 -18.33 -7.92 -14.66
N ILE A 624 -17.49 -7.74 -15.68
CA ILE A 624 -17.75 -6.96 -16.89
C ILE A 624 -17.89 -7.94 -18.07
N ASN A 625 -19.06 -7.97 -18.71
CA ASN A 625 -19.33 -8.84 -19.87
C ASN A 625 -18.70 -8.29 -21.17
N LYS A 626 -17.39 -8.03 -21.15
CA LYS A 626 -16.60 -7.59 -22.30
C LYS A 626 -15.38 -8.46 -22.50
N ILE A 627 -15.01 -8.68 -23.75
CA ILE A 627 -13.84 -9.46 -24.15
C ILE A 627 -12.63 -8.53 -24.17
N CYS A 628 -11.87 -8.50 -23.06
CA CYS A 628 -10.73 -7.59 -22.88
C CYS A 628 -9.37 -8.29 -22.89
N TYR A 629 -9.36 -9.61 -23.13
CA TYR A 629 -8.18 -10.45 -22.97
C TYR A 629 -8.09 -11.49 -24.08
N ASN A 630 -6.88 -11.71 -24.60
CA ASN A 630 -6.60 -12.65 -25.67
C ASN A 630 -5.72 -13.77 -25.13
N ARG A 631 -6.33 -14.92 -24.88
CA ARG A 631 -5.66 -16.11 -24.38
C ARG A 631 -5.11 -16.93 -25.54
N VAL A 632 -3.80 -17.14 -25.59
CA VAL A 632 -3.15 -17.81 -26.71
C VAL A 632 -3.12 -19.31 -26.48
N LEU A 633 -3.78 -20.05 -27.37
CA LEU A 633 -3.77 -21.50 -27.36
C LEU A 633 -2.53 -22.03 -28.07
N HIS A 634 -1.67 -22.70 -27.31
CA HIS A 634 -0.48 -23.38 -27.81
C HIS A 634 -0.35 -24.76 -27.16
N GLY A 635 0.31 -25.71 -27.83
CA GLY A 635 0.42 -27.11 -27.39
C GLY A 635 1.08 -27.34 -26.00
N ASN A 636 1.59 -26.27 -25.38
CA ASN A 636 2.20 -26.26 -24.05
C ASN A 636 1.34 -25.66 -22.93
N ASN A 637 0.07 -25.24 -23.17
CA ASN A 637 -0.72 -24.63 -22.09
C ASN A 637 -0.90 -25.61 -20.91
N THR A 638 -0.61 -25.14 -19.70
CA THR A 638 -0.67 -25.93 -18.46
C THR A 638 -2.06 -26.50 -18.17
N SER A 639 -3.11 -25.74 -18.51
CA SER A 639 -4.52 -26.13 -18.35
C SER A 639 -4.95 -27.32 -19.22
N ILE A 640 -4.19 -27.65 -20.27
CA ILE A 640 -4.49 -28.76 -21.19
C ILE A 640 -3.60 -29.97 -20.88
N ARG A 641 -2.32 -29.75 -20.56
CA ARG A 641 -1.36 -30.84 -20.31
C ARG A 641 -1.58 -31.59 -18.99
N LYS A 642 -2.14 -30.91 -17.97
CA LYS A 642 -2.22 -31.40 -16.58
C LYS A 642 -3.66 -31.47 -16.06
N ILE A 643 -4.59 -31.96 -16.88
CA ILE A 643 -6.04 -31.95 -16.58
C ILE A 643 -6.38 -32.71 -15.28
N GLY A 644 -5.73 -33.85 -15.01
CA GLY A 644 -5.94 -34.62 -13.78
C GLY A 644 -5.47 -33.89 -12.53
N GLU A 645 -4.25 -33.35 -12.53
CA GLU A 645 -3.68 -32.54 -11.43
C GLU A 645 -4.50 -31.26 -11.20
N GLN A 646 -4.99 -30.63 -12.27
CA GLN A 646 -5.88 -29.47 -12.17
C GLN A 646 -7.21 -29.82 -11.48
N LYS A 647 -7.74 -31.03 -11.70
CA LYS A 647 -8.94 -31.51 -10.99
C LYS A 647 -8.67 -31.59 -9.50
N GLU A 648 -7.61 -32.28 -9.12
CA GLU A 648 -7.25 -32.46 -7.71
C GLU A 648 -7.05 -31.12 -7.01
N ASN A 649 -6.26 -30.23 -7.63
CA ASN A 649 -6.04 -28.89 -7.10
C ASN A 649 -7.34 -28.08 -6.99
N HIS A 650 -8.29 -28.22 -7.91
CA HIS A 650 -9.61 -27.59 -7.78
C HIS A 650 -10.28 -27.95 -6.44
N PHE A 651 -10.36 -29.24 -6.11
CA PHE A 651 -11.01 -29.68 -4.87
C PHE A 651 -10.20 -29.27 -3.63
N ILE A 652 -8.86 -29.28 -3.71
CA ILE A 652 -7.98 -28.78 -2.66
C ILE A 652 -8.24 -27.30 -2.37
N VAL A 653 -8.35 -26.45 -3.40
CA VAL A 653 -8.49 -25.01 -3.19
C VAL A 653 -9.87 -24.63 -2.63
N VAL A 654 -10.93 -25.32 -3.07
CA VAL A 654 -12.28 -25.15 -2.50
C VAL A 654 -12.33 -25.64 -1.06
N GLY A 655 -11.73 -26.81 -0.75
CA GLY A 655 -11.58 -27.29 0.62
C GLY A 655 -10.81 -26.30 1.51
N GLY A 656 -9.72 -25.74 1.00
CA GLY A 656 -8.96 -24.69 1.69
C GLY A 656 -9.79 -23.41 1.94
N SER A 657 -10.71 -23.05 1.05
CA SER A 657 -11.67 -21.96 1.29
C SER A 657 -12.65 -22.28 2.42
N PHE A 658 -13.16 -23.51 2.50
CA PHE A 658 -14.04 -23.93 3.60
C PHE A 658 -13.35 -23.77 4.95
N GLU A 659 -12.10 -24.21 5.05
CA GLU A 659 -11.29 -24.04 6.26
C GLU A 659 -11.09 -22.57 6.61
N ARG A 660 -10.72 -21.72 5.65
CA ARG A 660 -10.53 -20.26 5.86
C ARG A 660 -11.82 -19.50 6.19
N LEU A 661 -12.97 -20.06 5.81
CA LEU A 661 -14.27 -19.54 6.18
C LEU A 661 -14.80 -20.13 7.49
N GLY A 662 -14.14 -21.15 8.05
CA GLY A 662 -14.58 -21.84 9.26
C GLY A 662 -15.82 -22.72 9.03
N ILE A 663 -16.06 -23.15 7.79
CA ILE A 663 -17.17 -24.02 7.42
C ILE A 663 -16.79 -25.46 7.73
N LYS A 664 -17.49 -26.07 8.70
CA LYS A 664 -17.27 -27.47 9.12
C LYS A 664 -18.47 -28.38 8.88
N SER A 665 -19.64 -27.81 8.57
CA SER A 665 -20.89 -28.57 8.39
C SER A 665 -20.95 -29.33 7.06
N HIS A 666 -20.11 -28.97 6.10
CA HIS A 666 -20.17 -29.48 4.73
C HIS A 666 -18.78 -29.77 4.19
N LYS A 667 -18.69 -30.76 3.31
CA LYS A 667 -17.53 -31.08 2.48
C LYS A 667 -17.89 -30.94 1.00
N TYR A 668 -16.96 -30.42 0.21
CA TYR A 668 -17.08 -30.30 -1.25
C TYR A 668 -16.26 -31.40 -1.94
N LEU A 669 -16.94 -32.36 -2.57
CA LEU A 669 -16.32 -33.60 -3.06
C LEU A 669 -16.58 -33.83 -4.56
N PRO A 670 -15.66 -34.50 -5.29
CA PRO A 670 -15.89 -34.89 -6.67
C PRO A 670 -16.98 -35.96 -6.79
N VAL A 671 -17.85 -35.85 -7.80
CA VAL A 671 -18.85 -36.90 -8.11
C VAL A 671 -18.18 -38.15 -8.67
N ASN A 672 -17.14 -37.99 -9.50
CA ASN A 672 -16.40 -39.09 -10.08
C ASN A 672 -14.91 -38.82 -9.85
N ILE A 673 -14.25 -39.61 -9.00
CA ILE A 673 -12.82 -39.44 -8.69
C ILE A 673 -11.91 -39.97 -9.81
N ASN A 674 -12.37 -40.98 -10.56
CA ASN A 674 -11.57 -41.70 -11.55
C ASN A 674 -11.46 -40.98 -12.90
N ASP A 675 -12.40 -40.09 -13.25
CA ASP A 675 -12.34 -39.29 -14.48
C ASP A 675 -11.53 -38.01 -14.26
N PRO A 676 -10.31 -37.86 -14.83
CA PRO A 676 -9.47 -36.69 -14.64
C PRO A 676 -10.07 -35.40 -15.22
N ALA A 677 -10.98 -35.49 -16.18
CA ALA A 677 -11.64 -34.34 -16.80
C ALA A 677 -12.91 -33.91 -16.05
N CYS A 678 -13.50 -34.79 -15.23
CA CYS A 678 -14.72 -34.48 -14.50
C CYS A 678 -14.49 -33.35 -13.48
N ARG A 679 -15.35 -32.33 -13.54
CA ARG A 679 -15.42 -31.21 -12.57
C ARG A 679 -16.76 -31.16 -11.82
N LYS A 680 -17.60 -32.20 -11.97
CA LYS A 680 -18.86 -32.29 -11.23
C LYS A 680 -18.58 -32.55 -9.75
N TYR A 681 -19.36 -31.92 -8.89
CA TYR A 681 -19.18 -31.94 -7.44
C TYR A 681 -20.47 -32.35 -6.73
N LYS A 682 -20.34 -32.74 -5.46
CA LYS A 682 -21.44 -32.92 -4.51
C LYS A 682 -21.06 -32.28 -3.17
N PHE A 683 -22.08 -31.82 -2.44
CA PHE A 683 -21.94 -31.45 -1.04
C PHE A 683 -22.30 -32.66 -0.17
N GLU A 684 -21.48 -32.92 0.83
CA GLU A 684 -21.72 -33.96 1.83
C GLU A 684 -21.75 -33.30 3.22
N THR A 685 -22.79 -33.58 3.99
CA THR A 685 -22.92 -33.08 5.37
C THR A 685 -22.23 -34.02 6.32
N ASP A 686 -21.39 -33.49 7.22
CA ASP A 686 -20.92 -34.27 8.36
C ASP A 686 -22.09 -34.38 9.35
N PHE A 687 -22.58 -35.61 9.60
CA PHE A 687 -23.63 -35.89 10.58
C PHE A 687 -23.14 -35.68 12.01
#